data_AF-A0A2E7LFZ7-F1
#
_entry.id   AF-A0A2E7LFZ7-F1
#
_cell.length_a   1.000
_cell.length_b   1.000
_cell.length_c   1.000
_cell.angle_alpha   90.00
_cell.angle_beta   90.00
_cell.angle_gamma   90.00
#
_symmetry.space_group_name_H-M   'P 1'
#
loop_
_entity.id
_entity.type
_entity.pdbx_description
1 polymer ?
#
loop_
_entity_poly.entity_id
_entity_poly.type
_entity_poly.pdbx_seq_one_letter_code
_entity_poly.pdbx_strand_id
1 'polypeptide(L)'
;MVRVPGDGVVGMNRARRQRCWCTLTWLVLLGGLYCVSARGAETSWEGEIGGRRAEYLKWIIDEFGKLESGMKPLDGRAWSLNQARLFLNRDVDKASRYFQTVKLTFDADFMGIRLLKTLLDFGQTSRLSSSAKEHLAEIIRTWPMDRRNGISKAAYWPPRFTENHDLMHLTLGLFSEQLRGRPLDAHLNELKRSLAWRFERGFYEWGSHRYQLHYSNPLLVLACHAPDEDLRRGAADLFNVLLAERALMSVGGYLGGPGMRSYGRQRGCDYLDDNRYDSFLPTVWLAFGVGQPRFDFAQSGGLLPAGDGYGNGRDPRLNQDEAMFLATLRLTPHPIVRALLDEIASQPEVIYTGRRAAGGHPFQNAPAGNPRSQQVLYYYNTPHVSLGSLQYLPHAGKMSVSSNSRPRFMSVLFPERPEQVLRTRLTDADLEAGANSYTYTADRVVQHREWVIAAGDLSASHGLASQNVEGWDLFQVGRGLCAHVMLEGGWHVFQVSDLARFHDASEFVGALTMPVIRNGQVHAATLNGDQVRVDLQTMRLLVNGDARQPLTRMLHASSWMSSEYWSGRITIRAKGREVTFDNSALRVEPIDLPKLVAGQTRWGKPYSEGAATHLMHVRAMGGLSPRDHDTLLKSVSIMIPHNKGAAARLAVYVGGSLEQGPQVASASRLLFDFGQTPLGKSGWVTLSHPTGVRIPANTPIWLAWKGASQDAGVLYFEEFTGRDDFQAARGRWNSTAIDLNPGEPWPLIWPQKDDGAFDNARYCCFLTLERLGK
;
A
#
# COMPACT_ATOMS: atom_id res chain seq x y z
N MET A 1 39.14 46.88 -48.42
CA MET A 1 38.09 46.69 -49.46
C MET A 1 36.78 46.47 -48.70
N VAL A 2 35.95 47.50 -48.41
CA VAL A 2 35.03 48.22 -49.33
C VAL A 2 33.88 47.27 -49.73
N ARG A 3 32.61 47.37 -49.28
CA ARG A 3 31.73 48.36 -48.56
C ARG A 3 30.64 47.59 -47.74
N VAL A 4 29.93 48.02 -46.67
CA VAL A 4 29.67 49.31 -45.93
C VAL A 4 28.67 50.27 -46.61
N PRO A 5 27.57 50.80 -45.97
CA PRO A 5 27.01 50.71 -44.58
C PRO A 5 25.52 50.21 -44.57
N GLY A 6 24.62 50.34 -43.57
CA GLY A 6 24.64 50.78 -42.15
C GLY A 6 23.21 51.10 -41.59
N ASP A 7 23.13 51.41 -40.28
CA ASP A 7 22.03 52.09 -39.53
C ASP A 7 20.59 51.46 -39.48
N GLY A 8 19.71 51.74 -38.50
CA GLY A 8 19.87 52.41 -37.20
C GLY A 8 18.54 52.87 -36.54
N VAL A 9 18.48 52.84 -35.19
CA VAL A 9 17.57 53.59 -34.28
C VAL A 9 16.11 53.11 -34.04
N VAL A 10 15.66 53.34 -32.80
CA VAL A 10 14.40 52.94 -32.12
C VAL A 10 13.28 53.98 -32.27
N GLY A 11 11.99 53.59 -32.23
CA GLY A 11 10.87 54.53 -32.02
C GLY A 11 9.48 53.91 -31.79
N MET A 12 8.85 54.18 -30.64
CA MET A 12 7.47 53.77 -30.32
C MET A 12 6.50 54.98 -30.26
N ASN A 13 5.30 54.88 -30.84
CA ASN A 13 3.99 54.91 -30.13
C ASN A 13 2.77 55.36 -30.97
N ARG A 14 1.60 54.73 -30.70
CA ARG A 14 0.20 55.25 -30.61
C ARG A 14 -0.27 56.30 -31.67
N ALA A 15 -1.41 56.13 -32.35
CA ALA A 15 -2.73 56.23 -31.68
C ALA A 15 -3.98 55.82 -32.52
N ARG A 16 -5.01 55.31 -31.81
CA ARG A 16 -6.48 55.39 -32.00
C ARG A 16 -7.09 55.76 -33.39
N ARG A 17 -7.95 54.87 -33.93
CA ARG A 17 -9.44 54.95 -33.95
C ARG A 17 -10.03 53.74 -34.72
N GLN A 18 -10.86 52.89 -34.10
CA GLN A 18 -12.34 52.97 -34.03
C GLN A 18 -13.10 52.90 -35.36
N ARG A 19 -13.79 51.78 -35.60
CA ARG A 19 -15.21 51.70 -36.01
C ARG A 19 -15.75 50.30 -35.72
N CYS A 20 -16.98 50.21 -35.24
CA CYS A 20 -17.68 48.95 -34.94
C CYS A 20 -18.64 48.58 -36.08
N TRP A 21 -18.81 47.29 -36.34
CA TRP A 21 -20.05 46.71 -36.87
C TRP A 21 -20.29 45.39 -36.13
N CYS A 22 -21.56 45.10 -35.80
CA CYS A 22 -21.93 43.95 -34.96
C CYS A 22 -22.96 43.07 -35.68
N THR A 23 -22.69 41.77 -35.79
CA THR A 23 -23.73 40.75 -36.01
C THR A 23 -23.29 39.37 -35.50
N LEU A 24 -24.23 38.65 -34.88
CA LEU A 24 -24.18 37.20 -34.62
C LEU A 24 -24.25 36.42 -35.98
N THR A 25 -24.05 35.10 -36.12
CA THR A 25 -24.56 33.99 -35.30
C THR A 25 -23.88 32.62 -35.64
N TRP A 26 -23.49 31.84 -34.61
CA TRP A 26 -23.41 30.36 -34.47
C TRP A 26 -22.87 29.37 -35.56
N LEU A 27 -21.81 28.65 -35.14
CA LEU A 27 -21.59 27.17 -35.09
C LEU A 27 -21.84 26.19 -36.27
N VAL A 28 -20.76 25.46 -36.59
CA VAL A 28 -20.61 23.97 -36.69
C VAL A 28 -21.37 23.18 -37.77
N LEU A 29 -20.58 22.44 -38.58
CA LEU A 29 -20.77 20.98 -38.78
C LEU A 29 -19.43 20.29 -39.12
N LEU A 30 -19.36 18.98 -38.85
CA LEU A 30 -18.20 18.11 -39.12
C LEU A 30 -18.42 17.34 -40.44
N GLY A 31 -17.35 17.12 -41.21
CA GLY A 31 -17.37 16.24 -42.38
C GLY A 31 -16.16 16.42 -43.29
N GLY A 32 -15.17 15.54 -43.21
CA GLY A 32 -13.99 15.54 -44.07
C GLY A 32 -13.35 14.16 -44.12
N LEU A 33 -13.45 13.49 -45.28
CA LEU A 33 -13.03 12.10 -45.45
C LEU A 33 -11.50 11.94 -45.36
N TYR A 34 -11.05 10.91 -44.64
CA TYR A 34 -9.74 10.30 -44.89
C TYR A 34 -9.91 9.05 -45.75
N CYS A 35 -9.59 9.15 -47.04
CA CYS A 35 -9.30 7.97 -47.85
C CYS A 35 -7.82 7.63 -47.70
N VAL A 36 -7.50 6.57 -46.95
CA VAL A 36 -6.15 5.99 -46.86
C VAL A 36 -6.23 4.53 -47.29
N SER A 37 -5.22 4.08 -48.04
CA SER A 37 -5.20 2.75 -48.65
C SER A 37 -5.04 1.63 -47.63
N ALA A 38 -5.60 0.46 -47.95
CA ALA A 38 -5.50 -0.73 -47.14
C ALA A 38 -4.09 -1.35 -47.16
N ARG A 39 -3.23 -0.86 -46.26
CA ARG A 39 -2.14 -1.64 -45.65
C ARG A 39 -2.29 -1.52 -44.14
N GLY A 40 -2.17 -2.63 -43.42
CA GLY A 40 -2.43 -2.67 -41.98
C GLY A 40 -1.49 -1.74 -41.21
N ALA A 41 -2.03 -0.63 -40.72
CA ALA A 41 -1.34 0.20 -39.75
C ALA A 41 -1.49 -0.43 -38.37
N GLU A 42 -0.38 -0.83 -37.75
CA GLU A 42 -0.38 -1.19 -36.33
C GLU A 42 -0.89 0.00 -35.52
N THR A 43 -1.93 -0.23 -34.72
CA THR A 43 -2.43 0.81 -33.81
C THR A 43 -1.38 1.04 -32.72
N SER A 44 -1.05 2.31 -32.47
CA SER A 44 -0.16 2.62 -31.35
C SER A 44 -0.82 2.23 -30.03
N TRP A 45 -0.02 1.92 -29.01
CA TRP A 45 -0.51 1.54 -27.68
C TRP A 45 -1.51 2.54 -27.10
N GLU A 46 -1.25 3.83 -27.35
CA GLU A 46 -2.09 4.94 -26.90
C GLU A 46 -3.41 5.01 -27.67
N GLY A 47 -3.39 4.64 -28.96
CA GLY A 47 -4.58 4.47 -29.79
C GLY A 47 -5.45 3.29 -29.34
N GLU A 48 -4.83 2.15 -29.02
CA GLU A 48 -5.55 1.01 -28.44
C GLU A 48 -6.21 1.35 -27.09
N ILE A 49 -5.46 1.97 -26.19
CA ILE A 49 -5.98 2.42 -24.88
C ILE A 49 -7.09 3.45 -25.08
N GLY A 50 -6.93 4.40 -26.01
CA GLY A 50 -7.96 5.38 -26.36
C GLY A 50 -9.24 4.71 -26.88
N GLY A 51 -9.10 3.67 -27.72
CA GLY A 51 -10.21 2.84 -28.20
C GLY A 51 -10.95 2.15 -27.06
N ARG A 52 -10.25 1.37 -26.21
CA ARG A 52 -10.84 0.66 -25.07
C ARG A 52 -11.53 1.61 -24.08
N ARG A 53 -10.96 2.80 -23.83
CA ARG A 53 -11.59 3.84 -22.99
C ARG A 53 -12.84 4.44 -23.63
N ALA A 54 -12.82 4.71 -24.95
CA ALA A 54 -13.99 5.22 -25.66
C ALA A 54 -15.14 4.19 -25.71
N GLU A 55 -14.81 2.92 -25.92
CA GLU A 55 -15.74 1.79 -25.86
C GLU A 55 -16.42 1.70 -24.47
N TYR A 56 -15.63 1.66 -23.39
CA TYR A 56 -16.14 1.63 -22.03
C TYR A 56 -17.03 2.82 -21.69
N LEU A 57 -16.61 4.04 -22.06
CA LEU A 57 -17.41 5.24 -21.80
C LEU A 57 -18.73 5.23 -22.59
N LYS A 58 -18.75 4.71 -23.82
CA LYS A 58 -19.99 4.49 -24.56
C LYS A 58 -20.88 3.45 -23.86
N TRP A 59 -20.32 2.30 -23.48
CA TRP A 59 -21.04 1.24 -22.77
C TRP A 59 -21.68 1.75 -21.48
N ILE A 60 -20.94 2.55 -20.68
CA ILE A 60 -21.48 3.21 -19.48
C ILE A 60 -22.69 4.08 -19.82
N ILE A 61 -22.63 4.94 -20.85
CA ILE A 61 -23.78 5.78 -21.21
C ILE A 61 -24.98 4.93 -21.64
N ASP A 62 -24.76 3.95 -22.51
CA ASP A 62 -25.84 3.24 -23.18
C ASP A 62 -26.47 2.17 -22.26
N GLU A 63 -25.74 1.57 -21.31
CA GLU A 63 -26.30 0.63 -20.32
C GLU A 63 -26.76 1.30 -19.02
N PHE A 64 -25.94 2.16 -18.37
CA PHE A 64 -26.40 2.84 -17.15
C PHE A 64 -27.51 3.85 -17.44
N GLY A 65 -27.59 4.38 -18.67
CA GLY A 65 -28.72 5.21 -19.12
C GLY A 65 -30.07 4.48 -19.09
N LYS A 66 -30.11 3.16 -19.30
CA LYS A 66 -31.33 2.34 -19.17
C LYS A 66 -31.79 2.20 -17.71
N LEU A 67 -30.84 2.27 -16.78
CA LEU A 67 -31.06 2.06 -15.34
C LEU A 67 -31.26 3.37 -14.56
N GLU A 68 -31.00 4.53 -15.17
CA GLU A 68 -30.94 5.85 -14.52
C GLU A 68 -32.16 6.17 -13.64
N SER A 69 -33.37 5.83 -14.08
CA SER A 69 -34.63 6.11 -13.36
C SER A 69 -34.77 5.34 -12.03
N GLY A 70 -34.05 4.22 -11.87
CA GLY A 70 -34.00 3.44 -10.64
C GLY A 70 -32.80 3.75 -9.73
N MET A 71 -31.85 4.59 -10.19
CA MET A 71 -30.63 4.86 -9.43
C MET A 71 -30.88 5.82 -8.26
N LYS A 72 -30.36 5.46 -7.09
CA LYS A 72 -30.29 6.37 -5.94
C LYS A 72 -29.19 7.41 -6.18
N PRO A 73 -29.29 8.66 -5.70
CA PRO A 73 -28.30 9.72 -5.99
C PRO A 73 -26.85 9.42 -5.56
N LEU A 74 -26.62 8.39 -4.73
CA LEU A 74 -25.30 7.96 -4.28
C LEU A 74 -24.85 6.61 -4.86
N ASP A 75 -25.57 6.07 -5.83
CA ASP A 75 -25.09 4.94 -6.62
C ASP A 75 -23.81 5.33 -7.38
N GLY A 76 -22.77 4.48 -7.33
CA GLY A 76 -21.54 4.70 -8.09
C GLY A 76 -21.81 4.76 -9.60
N ARG A 77 -22.81 3.99 -10.06
CA ARG A 77 -23.28 4.00 -11.45
C ARG A 77 -23.88 5.37 -11.83
N ALA A 78 -24.57 6.05 -10.91
CA ALA A 78 -25.14 7.38 -11.15
C ALA A 78 -24.05 8.45 -11.27
N TRP A 79 -22.99 8.38 -10.45
CA TRP A 79 -21.81 9.23 -10.63
C TRP A 79 -21.14 8.94 -11.98
N SER A 80 -20.83 7.68 -12.28
CA SER A 80 -20.12 7.28 -13.50
C SER A 80 -20.86 7.60 -14.79
N LEU A 81 -22.19 7.42 -14.83
CA LEU A 81 -23.03 7.85 -15.96
C LEU A 81 -22.88 9.36 -16.21
N ASN A 82 -22.91 10.18 -15.16
CA ASN A 82 -22.84 11.63 -15.29
C ASN A 82 -21.40 12.15 -15.50
N GLN A 83 -20.40 11.45 -15.00
CA GLN A 83 -18.97 11.67 -15.30
C GLN A 83 -18.68 11.37 -16.78
N ALA A 84 -19.18 10.25 -17.32
CA ALA A 84 -19.05 9.90 -18.73
C ALA A 84 -19.78 10.91 -19.65
N ARG A 85 -20.95 11.41 -19.24
CA ARG A 85 -21.69 12.48 -19.93
C ARG A 85 -20.86 13.76 -20.09
N LEU A 86 -20.25 14.22 -18.99
CA LEU A 86 -19.35 15.37 -19.01
C LEU A 86 -18.11 15.12 -19.87
N PHE A 87 -17.52 13.93 -19.82
CA PHE A 87 -16.32 13.59 -20.61
C PHE A 87 -16.61 13.53 -22.12
N LEU A 88 -17.70 12.88 -22.52
CA LEU A 88 -18.15 12.75 -23.91
C LEU A 88 -18.92 13.98 -24.43
N ASN A 89 -19.19 14.98 -23.60
CA ASN A 89 -19.98 16.18 -23.92
C ASN A 89 -21.41 15.84 -24.43
N ARG A 90 -22.03 14.82 -23.84
CA ARG A 90 -23.40 14.32 -24.13
C ARG A 90 -24.26 14.49 -22.89
N ASP A 91 -25.51 14.94 -23.03
CA ASP A 91 -26.46 15.11 -21.90
C ASP A 91 -25.93 15.97 -20.71
N VAL A 92 -25.08 16.97 -20.98
CA VAL A 92 -24.35 17.73 -19.94
C VAL A 92 -25.25 18.47 -18.93
N ASP A 93 -26.48 18.81 -19.32
CA ASP A 93 -27.48 19.40 -18.41
C ASP A 93 -28.05 18.38 -17.40
N LYS A 94 -28.17 17.09 -17.78
CA LYS A 94 -28.57 16.02 -16.85
C LYS A 94 -27.47 15.82 -15.80
N ALA A 95 -26.22 15.74 -16.25
CA ALA A 95 -25.06 15.66 -15.36
C ALA A 95 -24.98 16.87 -14.43
N SER A 96 -25.14 18.08 -14.96
CA SER A 96 -25.16 19.29 -14.13
C SER A 96 -26.28 19.30 -13.08
N ARG A 97 -27.49 18.78 -13.37
CA ARG A 97 -28.58 18.64 -12.37
C ARG A 97 -28.28 17.59 -11.30
N TYR A 98 -27.64 16.47 -11.67
CA TYR A 98 -27.16 15.48 -10.71
C TYR A 98 -26.13 16.09 -9.73
N PHE A 99 -25.12 16.78 -10.27
CA PHE A 99 -24.06 17.41 -9.47
C PHE A 99 -24.51 18.64 -8.66
N GLN A 100 -25.68 19.22 -8.94
CA GLN A 100 -26.34 20.24 -8.09
C GLN A 100 -27.06 19.65 -6.86
N THR A 101 -27.35 18.35 -6.84
CA THR A 101 -28.31 17.75 -5.88
C THR A 101 -27.74 16.62 -5.03
N VAL A 102 -26.59 16.05 -5.41
CA VAL A 102 -25.86 15.01 -4.66
C VAL A 102 -25.45 15.48 -3.25
N LYS A 103 -25.50 14.59 -2.25
CA LYS A 103 -25.17 14.89 -0.84
C LYS A 103 -24.42 13.73 -0.18
N LEU A 104 -23.28 13.98 0.47
CA LEU A 104 -22.51 12.95 1.18
C LEU A 104 -23.32 12.30 2.32
N THR A 105 -23.12 10.99 2.56
CA THR A 105 -23.71 10.27 3.71
C THR A 105 -22.71 9.31 4.39
N PHE A 106 -22.94 7.99 4.36
CA PHE A 106 -22.09 6.96 4.98
C PHE A 106 -20.93 6.57 4.06
N ASP A 107 -19.77 6.23 4.64
CA ASP A 107 -18.48 6.06 3.94
C ASP A 107 -18.24 7.16 2.90
N ALA A 108 -18.27 8.40 3.41
CA ALA A 108 -18.35 9.61 2.60
C ALA A 108 -17.15 9.84 1.68
N ASP A 109 -16.00 9.20 1.92
CA ASP A 109 -14.75 9.39 1.20
C ASP A 109 -14.72 8.68 -0.16
N PHE A 110 -15.36 7.50 -0.29
CA PHE A 110 -15.59 6.86 -1.60
C PHE A 110 -16.42 7.71 -2.56
N MET A 111 -17.37 8.51 -2.05
CA MET A 111 -18.11 9.48 -2.86
C MET A 111 -17.37 10.81 -2.93
N GLY A 112 -16.68 11.22 -1.86
CA GLY A 112 -15.85 12.43 -1.82
C GLY A 112 -14.79 12.44 -2.92
N ILE A 113 -14.04 11.35 -3.09
CA ILE A 113 -12.99 11.24 -4.13
C ILE A 113 -13.58 11.24 -5.55
N ARG A 114 -14.78 10.67 -5.74
CA ARG A 114 -15.55 10.73 -7.00
C ARG A 114 -15.99 12.16 -7.34
N LEU A 115 -16.62 12.85 -6.39
CA LEU A 115 -17.07 14.23 -6.57
C LEU A 115 -15.90 15.22 -6.73
N LEU A 116 -14.81 15.00 -6.01
CA LEU A 116 -13.56 15.74 -6.17
C LEU A 116 -13.00 15.57 -7.59
N LYS A 117 -12.94 14.34 -8.12
CA LYS A 117 -12.51 14.12 -9.51
C LYS A 117 -13.36 14.91 -10.51
N THR A 118 -14.69 14.84 -10.41
CA THR A 118 -15.57 15.63 -11.30
C THR A 118 -15.33 17.13 -11.19
N LEU A 119 -15.11 17.67 -9.98
CA LEU A 119 -14.77 19.08 -9.77
C LEU A 119 -13.42 19.45 -10.41
N LEU A 120 -12.41 18.59 -10.31
CA LEU A 120 -11.07 18.83 -10.87
C LEU A 120 -11.03 18.69 -12.40
N ASP A 121 -11.74 17.71 -12.97
CA ASP A 121 -11.85 17.52 -14.42
C ASP A 121 -12.61 18.68 -15.10
N PHE A 122 -13.75 19.09 -14.52
CA PHE A 122 -14.73 19.93 -15.21
C PHE A 122 -14.96 21.32 -14.60
N GLY A 123 -14.39 21.61 -13.42
CA GLY A 123 -14.56 22.89 -12.72
C GLY A 123 -14.11 24.11 -13.52
N GLN A 124 -13.15 23.97 -14.43
CA GLN A 124 -12.69 25.04 -15.33
C GLN A 124 -13.33 24.97 -16.75
N THR A 125 -14.28 24.06 -16.98
CA THR A 125 -14.96 23.89 -18.28
C THR A 125 -16.37 24.49 -18.29
N SER A 126 -16.97 24.67 -19.46
CA SER A 126 -18.39 25.04 -19.62
C SER A 126 -19.35 23.86 -19.50
N ARG A 127 -18.85 22.61 -19.39
CA ARG A 127 -19.68 21.39 -19.39
C ARG A 127 -20.43 21.15 -18.07
N LEU A 128 -19.90 21.70 -16.98
CA LEU A 128 -20.50 21.64 -15.64
C LEU A 128 -21.08 23.03 -15.33
N SER A 129 -22.36 23.13 -14.93
CA SER A 129 -22.98 24.42 -14.64
C SER A 129 -22.34 25.11 -13.42
N SER A 130 -22.41 26.45 -13.35
CA SER A 130 -21.85 27.21 -12.22
C SER A 130 -22.45 26.80 -10.86
N SER A 131 -23.75 26.44 -10.83
CA SER A 131 -24.39 25.95 -9.61
C SER A 131 -23.88 24.55 -9.21
N ALA A 132 -23.63 23.67 -10.18
CA ALA A 132 -23.01 22.37 -9.90
C ALA A 132 -21.56 22.53 -9.41
N LYS A 133 -20.78 23.43 -10.03
CA LYS A 133 -19.41 23.75 -9.60
C LYS A 133 -19.36 24.22 -8.16
N GLU A 134 -20.19 25.19 -7.79
CA GLU A 134 -20.17 25.75 -6.42
C GLU A 134 -20.66 24.72 -5.39
N HIS A 135 -21.66 23.90 -5.72
CA HIS A 135 -22.12 22.82 -4.84
C HIS A 135 -21.05 21.75 -4.59
N LEU A 136 -20.33 21.32 -5.64
CA LEU A 136 -19.19 20.40 -5.48
C LEU A 136 -18.01 21.06 -4.75
N ALA A 137 -17.73 22.34 -5.05
CA ALA A 137 -16.68 23.09 -4.36
C ALA A 137 -16.99 23.21 -2.86
N GLU A 138 -18.23 23.51 -2.48
CA GLU A 138 -18.64 23.60 -1.07
C GLU A 138 -18.56 22.25 -0.36
N ILE A 139 -18.92 21.13 -1.01
CA ILE A 139 -18.76 19.78 -0.44
C ILE A 139 -17.29 19.48 -0.10
N ILE A 140 -16.33 19.87 -0.94
CA ILE A 140 -14.90 19.67 -0.67
C ILE A 140 -14.36 20.74 0.30
N ARG A 141 -14.77 22.01 0.17
CA ARG A 141 -14.39 23.14 1.04
C ARG A 141 -14.88 22.96 2.49
N THR A 142 -15.98 22.25 2.70
CA THR A 142 -16.50 21.89 4.04
C THR A 142 -16.03 20.52 4.54
N TRP A 143 -15.23 19.77 3.76
CA TRP A 143 -14.76 18.44 4.14
C TRP A 143 -14.14 18.42 5.56
N PRO A 144 -14.68 17.66 6.51
CA PRO A 144 -14.37 17.85 7.92
C PRO A 144 -12.98 17.34 8.27
N MET A 145 -12.11 18.22 8.77
CA MET A 145 -10.73 17.84 9.11
C MET A 145 -10.61 17.24 10.53
N ASP A 146 -11.40 17.73 11.48
CA ASP A 146 -11.28 17.44 12.92
C ASP A 146 -12.34 16.46 13.44
N ARG A 147 -12.84 15.58 12.56
CA ARG A 147 -13.87 14.59 12.92
C ARG A 147 -13.32 13.55 13.90
N ARG A 148 -13.68 13.67 15.19
CA ARG A 148 -13.50 12.61 16.19
C ARG A 148 -13.94 11.27 15.57
N ASN A 149 -13.07 10.27 15.68
CA ASN A 149 -13.24 8.89 15.19
C ASN A 149 -13.24 8.68 13.65
N GLY A 150 -12.98 9.69 12.80
CA GLY A 150 -13.23 9.57 11.36
C GLY A 150 -12.05 9.68 10.37
N ILE A 151 -11.20 10.70 10.49
CA ILE A 151 -10.41 11.19 9.34
C ILE A 151 -8.91 11.27 9.65
N SER A 152 -8.06 10.95 8.67
CA SER A 152 -6.60 10.94 8.78
C SER A 152 -5.97 12.21 8.19
N LYS A 153 -5.50 13.10 9.06
CA LYS A 153 -4.68 14.29 8.73
C LYS A 153 -3.20 13.99 8.48
N ALA A 154 -2.77 12.75 8.70
CA ALA A 154 -1.38 12.32 8.67
C ALA A 154 -1.28 10.90 8.11
N ALA A 155 -0.12 10.54 7.58
CA ALA A 155 0.18 9.19 7.13
C ALA A 155 0.48 8.27 8.32
N TYR A 156 -0.17 7.11 8.36
CA TYR A 156 0.06 6.07 9.37
C TYR A 156 0.61 4.80 8.72
N TRP A 157 1.56 4.14 9.41
CA TRP A 157 2.07 2.82 9.04
C TRP A 157 2.30 1.98 10.31
N PRO A 158 1.53 0.89 10.54
CA PRO A 158 0.33 0.45 9.81
C PRO A 158 -0.71 1.54 9.52
N PRO A 159 -1.45 1.46 8.39
CA PRO A 159 -2.63 2.29 8.15
C PRO A 159 -3.59 2.26 9.34
N ARG A 160 -4.19 3.41 9.66
CA ARG A 160 -5.02 3.60 10.86
C ARG A 160 -6.41 2.99 10.71
N PHE A 161 -6.98 3.09 9.52
CA PHE A 161 -8.24 2.44 9.15
C PHE A 161 -7.94 1.28 8.20
N THR A 162 -7.52 1.66 7.00
CA THR A 162 -7.28 0.86 5.80
C THR A 162 -6.49 1.76 4.84
N GLU A 163 -5.75 1.15 3.92
CA GLU A 163 -4.74 1.83 3.10
C GLU A 163 -5.37 2.77 2.07
N ASN A 164 -6.50 2.37 1.48
CA ASN A 164 -7.29 3.23 0.60
C ASN A 164 -7.92 4.41 1.33
N HIS A 165 -8.54 4.20 2.51
CA HIS A 165 -9.22 5.27 3.25
C HIS A 165 -8.21 6.32 3.78
N ASP A 166 -7.04 5.91 4.27
CA ASP A 166 -6.01 6.87 4.69
C ASP A 166 -5.52 7.75 3.51
N LEU A 167 -5.30 7.18 2.32
CA LEU A 167 -4.90 7.98 1.14
C LEU A 167 -6.04 8.85 0.59
N MET A 168 -7.29 8.35 0.57
CA MET A 168 -8.46 9.16 0.19
C MET A 168 -8.65 10.34 1.14
N HIS A 169 -8.52 10.14 2.46
CA HIS A 169 -8.61 11.21 3.45
C HIS A 169 -7.53 12.28 3.28
N LEU A 170 -6.27 11.89 3.08
CA LEU A 170 -5.18 12.83 2.83
C LEU A 170 -5.38 13.62 1.52
N THR A 171 -5.84 12.94 0.46
CA THR A 171 -6.13 13.56 -0.84
C THR A 171 -7.27 14.57 -0.74
N LEU A 172 -8.39 14.20 -0.11
CA LEU A 172 -9.53 15.09 0.13
C LEU A 172 -9.13 16.26 1.03
N GLY A 173 -8.30 16.03 2.05
CA GLY A 173 -7.74 17.07 2.91
C GLY A 173 -6.93 18.12 2.16
N LEU A 174 -6.04 17.70 1.26
CA LEU A 174 -5.23 18.61 0.43
C LEU A 174 -6.09 19.59 -0.38
N PHE A 175 -7.04 19.08 -1.17
CA PHE A 175 -7.91 19.93 -1.98
C PHE A 175 -8.92 20.72 -1.15
N SER A 176 -9.29 20.24 0.03
CA SER A 176 -10.11 20.99 0.99
C SER A 176 -9.38 22.20 1.56
N GLU A 177 -8.14 22.05 1.99
CA GLU A 177 -7.30 23.18 2.47
C GLU A 177 -6.95 24.14 1.31
N GLN A 178 -6.78 23.64 0.09
CA GLN A 178 -6.58 24.47 -1.11
C GLN A 178 -7.81 25.33 -1.41
N LEU A 179 -9.03 24.78 -1.36
CA LEU A 179 -10.27 25.53 -1.53
C LEU A 179 -10.57 26.50 -0.36
N ARG A 180 -9.86 26.36 0.76
CA ARG A 180 -9.87 27.30 1.90
C ARG A 180 -8.76 28.36 1.82
N GLY A 181 -7.87 28.30 0.83
CA GLY A 181 -6.72 29.20 0.70
C GLY A 181 -5.68 29.05 1.82
N ARG A 182 -5.54 27.86 2.39
CA ARG A 182 -4.61 27.57 3.49
C ARG A 182 -3.27 26.99 3.00
N PRO A 183 -2.18 27.10 3.79
CA PRO A 183 -0.89 26.47 3.46
C PRO A 183 -1.03 24.95 3.28
N LEU A 184 -0.37 24.40 2.26
CA LEU A 184 -0.52 22.99 1.86
C LEU A 184 0.65 22.10 2.29
N ASP A 185 1.79 22.70 2.62
CA ASP A 185 3.09 22.04 2.78
C ASP A 185 3.06 20.88 3.77
N ALA A 186 2.31 21.03 4.88
CA ALA A 186 2.08 19.95 5.83
C ALA A 186 1.29 18.76 5.22
N HIS A 187 0.23 19.01 4.44
CA HIS A 187 -0.53 17.96 3.75
C HIS A 187 0.28 17.32 2.61
N LEU A 188 1.06 18.13 1.87
CA LEU A 188 1.98 17.63 0.84
C LEU A 188 3.03 16.71 1.45
N ASN A 189 3.61 17.07 2.59
CA ASN A 189 4.58 16.25 3.31
C ASN A 189 3.98 14.93 3.83
N GLU A 190 2.75 14.93 4.35
CA GLU A 190 2.04 13.69 4.74
C GLU A 190 1.68 12.81 3.53
N LEU A 191 1.30 13.41 2.40
CA LEU A 191 1.06 12.68 1.15
C LEU A 191 2.35 12.10 0.55
N LYS A 192 3.42 12.89 0.43
CA LYS A 192 4.75 12.42 -0.01
C LYS A 192 5.22 11.26 0.86
N ARG A 193 5.08 11.36 2.20
CA ARG A 193 5.40 10.28 3.14
C ARG A 193 4.56 9.01 2.91
N SER A 194 3.24 9.16 2.74
CA SER A 194 2.33 8.02 2.50
C SER A 194 2.70 7.27 1.21
N LEU A 195 3.05 7.99 0.15
CA LEU A 195 3.48 7.38 -1.11
C LEU A 195 4.89 6.77 -1.02
N ALA A 196 5.85 7.47 -0.41
CA ALA A 196 7.24 7.00 -0.25
C ALA A 196 7.30 5.60 0.41
N TRP A 197 6.47 5.38 1.43
CA TRP A 197 6.38 4.10 2.13
C TRP A 197 5.96 2.91 1.25
N ARG A 198 5.32 3.15 0.08
CA ARG A 198 4.97 2.06 -0.86
C ARG A 198 6.16 1.59 -1.68
N PHE A 199 7.09 2.48 -2.01
CA PHE A 199 8.39 2.10 -2.59
C PHE A 199 9.30 1.39 -1.59
N GLU A 200 9.16 1.70 -0.30
CA GLU A 200 9.93 1.06 0.78
C GLU A 200 9.35 -0.31 1.20
N ARG A 201 8.03 -0.44 1.30
CA ARG A 201 7.37 -1.52 2.07
C ARG A 201 6.26 -2.25 1.32
N GLY A 202 5.94 -1.80 0.09
CA GLY A 202 4.84 -2.30 -0.71
C GLY A 202 3.46 -1.82 -0.27
N PHE A 203 2.43 -2.30 -0.97
CA PHE A 203 1.02 -2.11 -0.61
C PHE A 203 0.67 -2.99 0.60
N TYR A 204 -0.19 -2.47 1.47
CA TYR A 204 -0.58 -3.09 2.74
C TYR A 204 -1.84 -3.96 2.64
N GLU A 205 -2.77 -3.61 1.73
CA GLU A 205 -4.01 -4.34 1.46
C GLU A 205 -3.95 -5.12 0.13
N TRP A 206 -2.74 -5.62 -0.16
CA TRP A 206 -2.45 -6.55 -1.23
C TRP A 206 -3.32 -7.82 -1.14
N GLY A 207 -3.52 -8.53 -2.27
CA GLY A 207 -4.33 -9.75 -2.31
C GLY A 207 -5.83 -9.52 -2.12
N SER A 208 -6.30 -8.27 -2.13
CA SER A 208 -7.72 -7.94 -2.21
C SER A 208 -8.09 -7.49 -3.62
N HIS A 209 -9.05 -8.20 -4.20
CA HIS A 209 -9.73 -7.84 -5.44
C HIS A 209 -10.30 -6.41 -5.47
N ARG A 210 -10.54 -5.78 -4.30
CA ARG A 210 -11.20 -4.47 -4.19
C ARG A 210 -10.30 -3.33 -3.70
N TYR A 211 -9.34 -3.60 -2.80
CA TYR A 211 -8.50 -2.51 -2.26
C TYR A 211 -7.47 -1.97 -3.25
N GLN A 212 -6.97 -2.79 -4.20
CA GLN A 212 -6.08 -2.32 -5.27
C GLN A 212 -6.70 -1.15 -6.05
N LEU A 213 -7.97 -1.28 -6.43
CA LEU A 213 -8.72 -0.23 -7.08
C LEU A 213 -8.89 1.00 -6.17
N HIS A 214 -9.44 0.81 -4.96
CA HIS A 214 -9.76 1.95 -4.11
C HIS A 214 -8.53 2.74 -3.66
N TYR A 215 -7.35 2.13 -3.66
CA TYR A 215 -6.06 2.82 -3.53
C TYR A 215 -5.64 3.54 -4.82
N SER A 216 -5.90 2.95 -5.99
CA SER A 216 -5.60 3.58 -7.29
C SER A 216 -6.43 4.85 -7.58
N ASN A 217 -7.67 4.95 -7.08
CA ASN A 217 -8.52 6.12 -7.30
C ASN A 217 -7.89 7.45 -6.84
N PRO A 218 -7.42 7.60 -5.58
CA PRO A 218 -6.70 8.80 -5.16
C PRO A 218 -5.31 8.94 -5.82
N LEU A 219 -4.59 7.85 -6.13
CA LEU A 219 -3.35 7.95 -6.92
C LEU A 219 -3.61 8.62 -8.28
N LEU A 220 -4.65 8.22 -8.98
CA LEU A 220 -5.03 8.76 -10.29
C LEU A 220 -5.45 10.24 -10.21
N VAL A 221 -6.10 10.66 -9.12
CA VAL A 221 -6.40 12.08 -8.84
C VAL A 221 -5.12 12.86 -8.57
N LEU A 222 -4.25 12.37 -7.69
CA LEU A 222 -2.98 13.03 -7.35
C LEU A 222 -2.08 13.16 -8.60
N ALA A 223 -1.94 12.10 -9.39
CA ALA A 223 -1.13 12.07 -10.60
C ALA A 223 -1.51 13.16 -11.63
N CYS A 224 -2.80 13.50 -11.72
CA CYS A 224 -3.30 14.43 -12.73
C CYS A 224 -3.57 15.84 -12.20
N HIS A 225 -3.78 16.01 -10.89
CA HIS A 225 -4.29 17.27 -10.32
C HIS A 225 -3.59 17.76 -9.04
N ALA A 226 -2.66 17.00 -8.44
CA ALA A 226 -1.90 17.53 -7.29
C ALA A 226 -1.12 18.80 -7.71
N PRO A 227 -1.02 19.83 -6.85
CA PRO A 227 -0.34 21.08 -7.20
C PRO A 227 1.18 20.90 -7.25
N ASP A 228 1.73 20.03 -6.40
CA ASP A 228 3.15 19.66 -6.33
C ASP A 228 3.53 18.63 -7.42
N GLU A 229 4.65 18.84 -8.11
CA GLU A 229 5.04 18.01 -9.26
C GLU A 229 5.61 16.65 -8.87
N ASP A 230 6.39 16.59 -7.81
CA ASP A 230 6.94 15.33 -7.30
C ASP A 230 5.83 14.38 -6.85
N LEU A 231 4.77 14.92 -6.27
CA LEU A 231 3.59 14.19 -5.83
C LEU A 231 2.74 13.72 -7.03
N ARG A 232 2.60 14.53 -8.09
CA ARG A 232 2.03 14.07 -9.38
C ARG A 232 2.83 12.87 -9.91
N ARG A 233 4.15 13.03 -10.00
CA ARG A 233 5.06 12.00 -10.53
C ARG A 233 5.02 10.73 -9.68
N GLY A 234 5.24 10.82 -8.38
CA GLY A 234 5.27 9.65 -7.49
C GLY A 234 3.93 8.91 -7.41
N ALA A 235 2.80 9.60 -7.58
CA ALA A 235 1.49 8.96 -7.69
C ALA A 235 1.32 8.19 -9.01
N ALA A 236 1.80 8.74 -10.14
CA ALA A 236 1.83 8.06 -11.43
C ALA A 236 2.80 6.86 -11.42
N ASP A 237 3.98 7.03 -10.82
CA ASP A 237 5.00 5.99 -10.68
C ASP A 237 4.48 4.81 -9.82
N LEU A 238 3.80 5.08 -8.70
CA LEU A 238 3.13 4.02 -7.91
C LEU A 238 1.98 3.34 -8.63
N PHE A 239 1.21 4.06 -9.44
CA PHE A 239 0.18 3.43 -10.27
C PHE A 239 0.79 2.47 -11.30
N ASN A 240 1.96 2.81 -11.87
CA ASN A 240 2.71 1.91 -12.75
C ASN A 240 3.31 0.71 -12.00
N VAL A 241 3.81 0.88 -10.77
CA VAL A 241 4.23 -0.22 -9.90
C VAL A 241 3.07 -1.17 -9.60
N LEU A 242 1.88 -0.64 -9.24
CA LEU A 242 0.68 -1.44 -8.99
C LEU A 242 0.24 -2.26 -10.21
N LEU A 243 0.31 -1.66 -11.41
CA LEU A 243 0.05 -2.35 -12.68
C LEU A 243 1.11 -3.42 -12.99
N ALA A 244 2.39 -3.17 -12.72
CA ALA A 244 3.47 -4.14 -12.92
C ALA A 244 3.37 -5.34 -11.97
N GLU A 245 3.05 -5.11 -10.68
CA GLU A 245 2.72 -6.19 -9.74
C GLU A 245 1.55 -7.03 -10.26
N ARG A 246 0.50 -6.37 -10.76
CA ARG A 246 -0.69 -7.05 -11.30
C ARG A 246 -0.34 -7.88 -12.53
N ALA A 247 0.53 -7.41 -13.42
CA ALA A 247 1.01 -8.18 -14.57
C ALA A 247 1.77 -9.46 -14.16
N LEU A 248 2.57 -9.40 -13.09
CA LEU A 248 3.34 -10.55 -12.58
C LEU A 248 2.51 -11.56 -11.78
N MET A 249 1.53 -11.09 -10.99
CA MET A 249 0.73 -11.95 -10.10
C MET A 249 -0.56 -12.48 -10.73
N SER A 250 -1.01 -11.95 -11.89
CA SER A 250 -2.24 -12.40 -12.56
C SER A 250 -1.99 -13.26 -13.78
N VAL A 251 -2.96 -14.11 -14.12
CA VAL A 251 -2.99 -14.88 -15.38
C VAL A 251 -4.26 -14.50 -16.14
N GLY A 252 -4.11 -14.15 -17.42
CA GLY A 252 -5.20 -13.58 -18.22
C GLY A 252 -5.79 -12.28 -17.65
N GLY A 253 -5.08 -11.57 -16.76
CA GLY A 253 -5.55 -10.39 -16.02
C GLY A 253 -6.23 -10.68 -14.67
N TYR A 254 -6.63 -11.92 -14.41
CA TYR A 254 -7.27 -12.35 -13.17
C TYR A 254 -6.23 -12.66 -12.08
N LEU A 255 -6.34 -12.03 -10.91
CA LEU A 255 -5.42 -12.25 -9.79
C LEU A 255 -5.81 -13.51 -9.02
N GLY A 256 -4.99 -14.55 -9.14
CA GLY A 256 -5.11 -15.78 -8.35
C GLY A 256 -4.49 -15.64 -6.96
N GLY A 257 -4.21 -16.78 -6.33
CA GLY A 257 -3.41 -16.84 -5.10
C GLY A 257 -4.11 -16.37 -3.82
N PRO A 258 -3.34 -15.97 -2.80
CA PRO A 258 -3.85 -15.72 -1.45
C PRO A 258 -4.66 -14.43 -1.35
N GLY A 259 -5.59 -14.38 -0.38
CA GLY A 259 -6.44 -13.22 -0.14
C GLY A 259 -6.84 -13.09 1.33
N MET A 260 -6.63 -11.91 1.91
CA MET A 260 -6.55 -11.74 3.37
C MET A 260 -7.83 -11.25 4.07
N ARG A 261 -8.85 -10.84 3.31
CA ARG A 261 -10.16 -10.38 3.84
C ARG A 261 -11.31 -10.89 2.99
N SER A 262 -12.40 -11.28 3.64
CA SER A 262 -13.67 -11.63 3.01
C SER A 262 -14.86 -11.29 3.92
N TYR A 263 -15.83 -10.53 3.45
CA TYR A 263 -16.92 -10.04 4.30
C TYR A 263 -18.10 -11.01 4.40
N GLY A 264 -18.63 -11.18 5.62
CA GLY A 264 -19.93 -11.81 5.87
C GLY A 264 -19.88 -13.24 6.44
N ARG A 265 -20.25 -13.40 7.71
CA ARG A 265 -20.29 -14.70 8.42
C ARG A 265 -21.63 -15.46 8.31
N GLN A 266 -22.68 -14.84 7.75
CA GLN A 266 -24.08 -15.30 7.88
C GLN A 266 -24.86 -15.43 6.56
N ARG A 267 -24.27 -15.12 5.39
CA ARG A 267 -25.03 -14.90 4.13
C ARG A 267 -24.32 -15.33 2.84
N GLY A 268 -23.77 -16.55 2.79
CA GLY A 268 -23.33 -17.23 1.55
C GLY A 268 -22.62 -16.36 0.51
N CYS A 269 -21.48 -15.76 0.88
CA CYS A 269 -20.77 -14.79 0.03
C CYS A 269 -19.80 -15.46 -0.98
N ASP A 270 -20.28 -16.47 -1.70
CA ASP A 270 -19.50 -17.31 -2.63
C ASP A 270 -19.00 -16.53 -3.88
N TYR A 271 -19.36 -15.25 -4.00
CA TYR A 271 -18.83 -14.31 -4.99
C TYR A 271 -17.42 -13.80 -4.65
N LEU A 272 -16.94 -13.94 -3.41
CA LEU A 272 -15.53 -13.71 -3.05
C LEU A 272 -14.63 -14.93 -3.38
N ASP A 273 -15.26 -15.97 -3.91
CA ASP A 273 -14.65 -17.19 -4.42
C ASP A 273 -14.66 -17.22 -5.96
N ASP A 274 -15.20 -16.18 -6.61
CA ASP A 274 -15.36 -16.03 -8.05
C ASP A 274 -14.59 -14.78 -8.54
N ASN A 275 -13.48 -15.01 -9.27
CA ASN A 275 -12.58 -13.93 -9.69
C ASN A 275 -13.13 -13.11 -10.88
N ARG A 276 -14.31 -13.44 -11.42
CA ARG A 276 -15.06 -12.55 -12.33
C ARG A 276 -15.47 -11.25 -11.63
N TYR A 277 -15.58 -11.26 -10.30
CA TYR A 277 -15.87 -10.09 -9.46
C TYR A 277 -14.60 -9.34 -8.99
N ASP A 278 -13.47 -9.50 -9.70
CA ASP A 278 -12.28 -8.71 -9.41
C ASP A 278 -12.48 -7.24 -9.79
N SER A 279 -12.74 -6.41 -8.78
CA SER A 279 -12.97 -4.97 -8.89
C SER A 279 -11.82 -4.17 -9.54
N PHE A 280 -10.60 -4.70 -9.60
CA PHE A 280 -9.50 -4.04 -10.31
C PHE A 280 -9.42 -4.46 -11.78
N LEU A 281 -10.05 -5.58 -12.18
CA LEU A 281 -10.05 -6.10 -13.56
C LEU A 281 -10.50 -5.07 -14.63
N PRO A 282 -11.51 -4.21 -14.41
CA PRO A 282 -11.84 -3.13 -15.35
C PRO A 282 -10.69 -2.15 -15.59
N THR A 283 -9.91 -1.84 -14.56
CA THR A 283 -8.71 -0.99 -14.67
C THR A 283 -7.58 -1.73 -15.37
N VAL A 284 -7.43 -3.04 -15.13
CA VAL A 284 -6.48 -3.91 -15.85
C VAL A 284 -6.79 -3.93 -17.35
N TRP A 285 -8.03 -4.18 -17.76
CA TRP A 285 -8.39 -4.22 -19.18
C TRP A 285 -8.26 -2.85 -19.87
N LEU A 286 -8.62 -1.75 -19.21
CA LEU A 286 -8.38 -0.39 -19.74
C LEU A 286 -6.89 -0.04 -19.85
N ALA A 287 -6.03 -0.59 -18.99
CA ALA A 287 -4.58 -0.41 -19.06
C ALA A 287 -3.94 -1.32 -20.11
N PHE A 288 -4.37 -2.58 -20.21
CA PHE A 288 -3.62 -3.68 -20.83
C PHE A 288 -4.35 -4.41 -21.98
N GLY A 289 -5.68 -4.35 -22.04
CA GLY A 289 -6.49 -5.15 -22.97
C GLY A 289 -6.71 -6.62 -22.55
N VAL A 290 -5.97 -7.14 -21.56
CA VAL A 290 -6.18 -8.49 -21.00
C VAL A 290 -7.28 -8.51 -19.94
N GLY A 291 -7.90 -9.67 -19.74
CA GLY A 291 -8.91 -9.86 -18.69
C GLY A 291 -10.18 -9.07 -18.95
N GLN A 292 -10.82 -9.28 -20.10
CA GLN A 292 -12.03 -8.56 -20.48
C GLN A 292 -13.10 -8.68 -19.37
N PRO A 293 -13.48 -7.55 -18.71
CA PRO A 293 -14.51 -7.58 -17.70
C PRO A 293 -15.83 -7.90 -18.39
N ARG A 294 -16.60 -8.83 -17.81
CA ARG A 294 -17.91 -9.16 -18.38
C ARG A 294 -18.93 -8.11 -17.98
N PHE A 295 -18.85 -6.97 -18.67
CA PHE A 295 -19.74 -5.82 -18.48
C PHE A 295 -21.22 -6.21 -18.72
N ASP A 296 -21.47 -7.14 -19.64
CA ASP A 296 -22.77 -7.73 -19.91
C ASP A 296 -23.03 -9.00 -19.06
N PHE A 297 -24.05 -8.93 -18.19
CA PHE A 297 -24.51 -10.07 -17.41
C PHE A 297 -25.21 -11.15 -18.26
N ALA A 298 -25.80 -10.81 -19.41
CA ALA A 298 -26.47 -11.78 -20.28
C ALA A 298 -25.48 -12.77 -20.93
N GLN A 299 -24.24 -12.34 -21.15
CA GLN A 299 -23.12 -13.20 -21.60
C GLN A 299 -22.38 -13.87 -20.42
N SER A 300 -22.84 -13.64 -19.19
CA SER A 300 -22.24 -14.13 -17.95
C SER A 300 -23.16 -15.13 -17.27
N GLY A 301 -23.31 -16.32 -17.88
CA GLY A 301 -24.20 -17.37 -17.39
C GLY A 301 -24.08 -17.61 -15.88
N GLY A 302 -25.20 -17.47 -15.17
CA GLY A 302 -25.30 -17.59 -13.71
C GLY A 302 -25.18 -16.27 -12.92
N LEU A 303 -24.79 -15.14 -13.55
CA LEU A 303 -24.71 -13.86 -12.87
C LEU A 303 -26.05 -13.11 -12.89
N LEU A 304 -26.69 -13.01 -11.72
CA LEU A 304 -27.89 -12.21 -11.50
C LEU A 304 -27.63 -10.70 -11.68
N PRO A 305 -28.58 -9.86 -12.12
CA PRO A 305 -28.41 -8.41 -12.25
C PRO A 305 -28.09 -7.69 -10.92
N ALA A 306 -27.34 -6.58 -11.00
CA ALA A 306 -26.98 -5.74 -9.85
C ALA A 306 -28.18 -5.14 -9.11
N GLY A 307 -28.13 -5.11 -7.78
CA GLY A 307 -29.23 -4.60 -6.94
C GLY A 307 -29.40 -3.08 -6.93
N ASP A 308 -30.23 -2.59 -5.99
CA ASP A 308 -30.51 -1.17 -5.72
C ASP A 308 -29.64 -0.60 -4.58
N GLY A 309 -28.63 -1.36 -4.13
CA GLY A 309 -27.79 -1.01 -2.99
C GLY A 309 -26.81 0.14 -3.24
N TYR A 310 -26.35 0.76 -2.16
CA TYR A 310 -25.13 1.57 -2.18
C TYR A 310 -23.90 0.65 -2.28
N GLY A 311 -22.78 1.13 -2.86
CA GLY A 311 -21.55 0.37 -3.09
C GLY A 311 -20.73 -0.05 -1.85
N ASN A 312 -21.39 -0.27 -0.70
CA ASN A 312 -20.83 -0.64 0.61
C ASN A 312 -20.26 -2.07 0.69
N GLY A 313 -19.86 -2.66 -0.45
CA GLY A 313 -19.22 -3.97 -0.51
C GLY A 313 -20.13 -5.17 -0.24
N ARG A 314 -21.46 -4.99 -0.22
CA ARG A 314 -22.44 -6.08 -0.03
C ARG A 314 -22.94 -6.70 -1.34
N ASP A 315 -22.66 -6.08 -2.47
CA ASP A 315 -23.00 -6.56 -3.81
C ASP A 315 -21.90 -6.11 -4.80
N PRO A 316 -21.04 -7.02 -5.30
CA PRO A 316 -19.96 -6.67 -6.23
C PRO A 316 -20.49 -6.33 -7.64
N ARG A 317 -21.75 -6.61 -7.95
CA ARG A 317 -22.34 -6.26 -9.25
C ARG A 317 -22.57 -4.74 -9.38
N LEU A 318 -22.53 -4.01 -8.26
CA LEU A 318 -22.53 -2.54 -8.23
C LEU A 318 -21.18 -1.92 -8.63
N ASN A 319 -20.11 -2.72 -8.65
CA ASN A 319 -18.73 -2.27 -8.88
C ASN A 319 -18.40 -2.03 -10.37
N GLN A 320 -19.39 -2.06 -11.27
CA GLN A 320 -19.23 -1.82 -12.71
C GLN A 320 -18.72 -0.39 -13.05
N ASP A 321 -18.83 0.54 -12.11
CA ASP A 321 -18.47 1.95 -12.26
C ASP A 321 -16.97 2.23 -12.02
N GLU A 322 -16.22 1.23 -11.55
CA GLU A 322 -14.97 1.44 -10.83
C GLU A 322 -13.79 1.87 -11.74
N ALA A 323 -13.75 1.45 -13.00
CA ALA A 323 -12.72 1.84 -13.98
C ALA A 323 -12.79 3.32 -14.42
N MET A 324 -13.85 4.04 -14.06
CA MET A 324 -14.15 5.40 -14.54
C MET A 324 -13.03 6.42 -14.23
N PHE A 325 -12.26 6.21 -13.17
CA PHE A 325 -11.09 7.04 -12.85
C PHE A 325 -10.05 6.98 -13.97
N LEU A 326 -9.63 5.78 -14.41
CA LEU A 326 -8.67 5.63 -15.51
C LEU A 326 -9.30 5.97 -16.88
N ALA A 327 -10.58 5.63 -17.07
CA ALA A 327 -11.30 5.87 -18.33
C ALA A 327 -11.36 7.35 -18.73
N THR A 328 -11.54 8.24 -17.74
CA THR A 328 -11.68 9.69 -17.95
C THR A 328 -10.39 10.48 -17.68
N LEU A 329 -9.22 9.85 -17.83
CA LEU A 329 -7.91 10.49 -17.72
C LEU A 329 -7.07 10.29 -18.98
N ARG A 330 -6.09 11.19 -19.18
CA ARG A 330 -5.08 11.09 -20.25
C ARG A 330 -3.85 10.28 -19.85
N LEU A 331 -3.74 9.84 -18.59
CA LEU A 331 -2.63 9.03 -18.12
C LEU A 331 -2.60 7.67 -18.85
N THR A 332 -1.48 7.38 -19.53
CA THR A 332 -1.16 6.07 -20.11
C THR A 332 -0.21 5.31 -19.19
N PRO A 333 -0.29 3.96 -19.10
CA PRO A 333 0.72 3.17 -18.40
C PRO A 333 2.09 3.32 -19.04
N HIS A 334 3.15 3.41 -18.22
CA HIS A 334 4.52 3.55 -18.67
C HIS A 334 4.91 2.39 -19.61
N PRO A 335 5.57 2.63 -20.77
CA PRO A 335 5.90 1.59 -21.74
C PRO A 335 6.66 0.35 -21.23
N ILE A 336 7.33 0.42 -20.07
CA ILE A 336 7.97 -0.75 -19.45
C ILE A 336 6.93 -1.78 -18.97
N VAL A 337 5.74 -1.32 -18.55
CA VAL A 337 4.66 -2.19 -18.08
C VAL A 337 3.97 -2.92 -19.25
N ARG A 338 3.89 -2.29 -20.44
CA ARG A 338 3.48 -3.02 -21.67
C ARG A 338 4.53 -4.07 -22.03
N ALA A 339 5.80 -3.69 -22.09
CA ALA A 339 6.89 -4.61 -22.43
C ALA A 339 6.93 -5.83 -21.47
N LEU A 340 6.69 -5.58 -20.18
CA LEU A 340 6.57 -6.59 -19.12
C LEU A 340 5.41 -7.55 -19.38
N LEU A 341 4.20 -7.03 -19.62
CA LEU A 341 3.02 -7.83 -19.91
C LEU A 341 3.22 -8.72 -21.15
N ASP A 342 3.72 -8.13 -22.24
CA ASP A 342 3.97 -8.85 -23.49
C ASP A 342 4.98 -10.00 -23.30
N GLU A 343 6.01 -9.80 -22.46
CA GLU A 343 7.07 -10.78 -22.21
C GLU A 343 6.60 -11.89 -21.25
N ILE A 344 5.85 -11.54 -20.21
CA ILE A 344 5.18 -12.48 -19.30
C ILE A 344 4.26 -13.41 -20.10
N ALA A 345 3.47 -12.84 -21.03
CA ALA A 345 2.55 -13.60 -21.87
C ALA A 345 3.24 -14.58 -22.84
N SER A 346 4.55 -14.46 -23.07
CA SER A 346 5.34 -15.40 -23.88
C SER A 346 6.15 -16.40 -23.05
N GLN A 347 6.13 -16.36 -21.72
CA GLN A 347 6.84 -17.34 -20.88
C GLN A 347 6.02 -18.62 -20.67
N PRO A 348 6.66 -19.80 -20.60
CA PRO A 348 5.99 -21.03 -20.15
C PRO A 348 5.74 -21.01 -18.63
N GLU A 349 6.59 -20.34 -17.86
CA GLU A 349 6.46 -20.16 -16.42
C GLU A 349 6.91 -18.76 -15.97
N VAL A 350 6.22 -18.20 -14.99
CA VAL A 350 6.54 -16.92 -14.33
C VAL A 350 6.49 -17.14 -12.84
N ILE A 351 7.64 -16.94 -12.17
CA ILE A 351 7.77 -17.04 -10.72
C ILE A 351 7.95 -15.64 -10.15
N TYR A 352 7.05 -15.27 -9.22
CA TYR A 352 7.14 -14.04 -8.46
C TYR A 352 7.11 -14.34 -6.96
N THR A 353 8.00 -13.67 -6.21
CA THR A 353 8.05 -13.76 -4.75
C THR A 353 8.27 -12.38 -4.16
N GLY A 354 7.90 -12.18 -2.89
CA GLY A 354 8.20 -10.92 -2.21
C GLY A 354 7.69 -10.87 -0.77
N ARG A 355 8.41 -10.17 0.09
CA ARG A 355 7.93 -9.79 1.42
C ARG A 355 6.72 -8.87 1.29
N ARG A 356 5.81 -9.00 2.24
CA ARG A 356 4.80 -8.00 2.56
C ARG A 356 4.86 -7.67 4.04
N ALA A 357 4.51 -6.44 4.36
CA ALA A 357 3.92 -6.15 5.65
C ALA A 357 2.41 -6.37 5.52
N ALA A 358 1.82 -7.14 6.43
CA ALA A 358 0.38 -7.10 6.67
C ALA A 358 0.09 -7.28 8.16
N GLY A 359 -0.82 -6.44 8.64
CA GLY A 359 -1.12 -6.29 10.07
C GLY A 359 -2.30 -5.34 10.29
N GLY A 360 -3.21 -5.25 9.32
CA GLY A 360 -4.45 -4.50 9.45
C GLY A 360 -5.58 -5.40 9.93
N HIS A 361 -6.59 -4.81 10.58
CA HIS A 361 -7.75 -5.54 11.11
C HIS A 361 -8.25 -6.58 10.10
N PRO A 362 -8.24 -7.89 10.42
CA PRO A 362 -8.36 -8.45 11.77
C PRO A 362 -7.09 -8.52 12.61
N PHE A 363 -5.93 -8.45 11.97
CA PHE A 363 -4.65 -8.58 12.65
C PHE A 363 -4.44 -7.31 13.48
N GLN A 364 -4.32 -7.45 14.81
CA GLN A 364 -4.03 -6.32 15.69
C GLN A 364 -2.69 -5.71 15.27
N ASN A 365 -2.64 -4.37 15.16
CA ASN A 365 -1.60 -3.59 14.48
C ASN A 365 -0.17 -3.84 14.99
N ALA A 366 0.43 -4.96 14.56
CA ALA A 366 1.80 -5.32 14.83
C ALA A 366 2.74 -4.35 14.06
N PRO A 367 3.72 -3.71 14.74
CA PRO A 367 4.72 -2.88 14.08
C PRO A 367 5.49 -3.63 12.98
N ALA A 368 6.08 -2.92 12.02
CA ALA A 368 6.72 -3.52 10.84
C ALA A 368 7.93 -4.42 11.14
N GLY A 369 8.59 -4.21 12.29
CA GLY A 369 9.65 -5.07 12.83
C GLY A 369 9.14 -6.22 13.69
N ASN A 370 7.86 -6.24 14.10
CA ASN A 370 7.29 -7.39 14.79
C ASN A 370 7.21 -8.58 13.80
N PRO A 371 7.76 -9.76 14.14
CA PRO A 371 7.73 -10.94 13.27
C PRO A 371 6.34 -11.33 12.75
N ARG A 372 5.25 -11.01 13.47
CA ARG A 372 3.86 -11.23 13.04
C ARG A 372 3.45 -10.46 11.79
N SER A 373 4.12 -9.34 11.50
CA SER A 373 3.86 -8.54 10.30
C SER A 373 4.59 -9.06 9.06
N GLN A 374 5.56 -9.97 9.23
CA GLN A 374 6.47 -10.42 8.17
C GLN A 374 5.89 -11.64 7.46
N GLN A 375 5.55 -11.46 6.19
CA GLN A 375 4.88 -12.46 5.36
C GLN A 375 5.55 -12.53 4.00
N VAL A 376 5.56 -13.70 3.36
CA VAL A 376 6.14 -13.91 2.03
C VAL A 376 5.06 -14.37 1.06
N LEU A 377 4.83 -13.57 0.03
CA LEU A 377 4.05 -13.96 -1.13
C LEU A 377 4.87 -14.90 -2.02
N TYR A 378 4.18 -15.89 -2.57
CA TYR A 378 4.66 -16.74 -3.65
C TYR A 378 3.61 -16.80 -4.75
N TYR A 379 4.05 -16.73 -6.01
CA TYR A 379 3.25 -17.01 -7.20
C TYR A 379 4.09 -17.84 -8.17
N TYR A 380 3.45 -18.86 -8.73
CA TYR A 380 3.88 -19.62 -9.90
C TYR A 380 2.72 -19.55 -10.90
N ASN A 381 2.98 -18.96 -12.06
CA ASN A 381 1.99 -18.70 -13.10
C ASN A 381 2.46 -19.33 -14.42
N THR A 382 1.56 -20.02 -15.12
CA THR A 382 1.70 -20.33 -16.55
C THR A 382 0.64 -19.54 -17.33
N PRO A 383 0.60 -19.59 -18.67
CA PRO A 383 -0.50 -19.00 -19.45
C PRO A 383 -1.90 -19.55 -19.12
N HIS A 384 -2.01 -20.71 -18.46
CA HIS A 384 -3.26 -21.44 -18.23
C HIS A 384 -3.56 -21.81 -16.78
N VAL A 385 -2.64 -21.60 -15.83
CA VAL A 385 -2.90 -21.78 -14.39
C VAL A 385 -2.10 -20.80 -13.53
N SER A 386 -2.70 -20.31 -12.45
CA SER A 386 -2.04 -19.51 -11.42
C SER A 386 -2.11 -20.23 -10.09
N LEU A 387 -0.95 -20.52 -9.48
CA LEU A 387 -0.85 -21.00 -8.10
C LEU A 387 -0.11 -19.94 -7.27
N GLY A 388 -0.80 -19.37 -6.29
CA GLY A 388 -0.17 -18.47 -5.33
C GLY A 388 -0.41 -18.88 -3.88
N SER A 389 0.58 -18.60 -3.02
CA SER A 389 0.53 -18.82 -1.58
C SER A 389 1.00 -17.62 -0.76
N LEU A 390 0.61 -17.62 0.51
CA LEU A 390 1.08 -16.73 1.56
C LEU A 390 1.74 -17.57 2.66
N GLN A 391 3.06 -17.48 2.77
CA GLN A 391 3.80 -18.08 3.87
C GLN A 391 4.05 -17.06 4.97
N TYR A 392 3.76 -17.44 6.22
CA TYR A 392 4.19 -16.69 7.40
C TYR A 392 5.51 -17.24 7.93
N LEU A 393 6.31 -16.36 8.55
CA LEU A 393 7.56 -16.80 9.18
C LEU A 393 7.27 -17.53 10.51
N PRO A 394 8.01 -18.61 10.86
CA PRO A 394 7.77 -19.38 12.10
C PRO A 394 7.81 -18.54 13.39
N HIS A 395 8.44 -17.37 13.38
CA HIS A 395 8.51 -16.45 14.52
C HIS A 395 7.27 -15.56 14.70
N ALA A 396 6.29 -15.60 13.78
CA ALA A 396 5.00 -14.93 13.96
C ALA A 396 4.19 -15.58 15.11
N GLY A 397 4.15 -16.91 15.14
CA GLY A 397 3.29 -17.68 16.04
C GLY A 397 1.79 -17.51 15.72
N LYS A 398 0.94 -17.74 16.74
CA LYS A 398 -0.52 -17.73 16.61
C LYS A 398 -1.10 -16.37 16.21
N MET A 399 -2.15 -16.37 15.38
CA MET A 399 -2.76 -15.16 14.83
C MET A 399 -4.29 -15.13 14.99
N SER A 400 -4.80 -14.06 15.61
CA SER A 400 -6.23 -13.74 15.56
C SER A 400 -6.64 -13.27 14.15
N VAL A 401 -7.65 -13.94 13.59
CA VAL A 401 -8.41 -13.47 12.42
C VAL A 401 -9.86 -13.17 12.88
N SER A 402 -10.59 -12.31 12.18
CA SER A 402 -11.91 -11.81 12.63
C SER A 402 -13.07 -12.66 12.12
N SER A 403 -14.19 -12.59 12.81
CA SER A 403 -15.53 -12.93 12.28
C SER A 403 -15.82 -12.40 10.86
N ASN A 404 -15.21 -11.28 10.46
CA ASN A 404 -15.35 -10.64 9.14
C ASN A 404 -14.17 -10.90 8.19
N SER A 405 -13.42 -12.00 8.33
CA SER A 405 -12.35 -12.38 7.38
C SER A 405 -12.09 -13.89 7.38
N ARG A 406 -12.29 -14.55 6.23
CA ARG A 406 -11.85 -15.92 5.94
C ARG A 406 -10.63 -15.84 5.00
N PRO A 407 -9.40 -15.97 5.52
CA PRO A 407 -8.20 -15.87 4.70
C PRO A 407 -8.07 -17.07 3.75
N ARG A 408 -7.63 -16.80 2.52
CA ARG A 408 -7.16 -17.80 1.55
C ARG A 408 -5.63 -17.81 1.67
N PHE A 409 -5.04 -18.83 2.28
CA PHE A 409 -3.58 -18.92 2.45
C PHE A 409 -2.87 -19.42 1.18
N MET A 410 -3.59 -20.14 0.32
CA MET A 410 -3.22 -20.36 -1.08
C MET A 410 -4.47 -20.39 -1.94
N SER A 411 -4.31 -20.27 -3.26
CA SER A 411 -5.32 -20.76 -4.20
C SER A 411 -4.71 -21.10 -5.57
N VAL A 412 -5.37 -22.01 -6.28
CA VAL A 412 -5.19 -22.30 -7.70
C VAL A 412 -6.36 -21.70 -8.48
N LEU A 413 -6.03 -20.89 -9.49
CA LEU A 413 -6.96 -20.21 -10.39
C LEU A 413 -6.71 -20.66 -11.83
N PHE A 414 -7.80 -20.86 -12.58
CA PHE A 414 -7.78 -21.12 -14.01
C PHE A 414 -8.40 -19.92 -14.77
N PRO A 415 -7.70 -19.29 -15.73
CA PRO A 415 -8.16 -18.06 -16.40
C PRO A 415 -9.32 -18.30 -17.39
N GLU A 416 -9.54 -19.55 -17.80
CA GLU A 416 -10.64 -19.94 -18.70
C GLU A 416 -12.00 -20.02 -17.98
N ARG A 417 -11.97 -20.42 -16.70
CA ARG A 417 -13.11 -20.39 -15.76
C ARG A 417 -12.66 -19.70 -14.48
N PRO A 418 -12.52 -18.37 -14.45
CA PRO A 418 -12.02 -17.64 -13.27
C PRO A 418 -12.96 -17.72 -12.05
N GLU A 419 -14.19 -18.21 -12.24
CA GLU A 419 -15.09 -18.67 -11.17
C GLU A 419 -14.65 -19.98 -10.49
N GLN A 420 -13.92 -20.84 -11.18
CA GLN A 420 -13.47 -22.14 -10.68
C GLN A 420 -12.10 -22.00 -10.00
N VAL A 421 -12.11 -22.21 -8.68
CA VAL A 421 -10.97 -21.99 -7.79
C VAL A 421 -10.82 -23.17 -6.84
N LEU A 422 -9.60 -23.68 -6.70
CA LEU A 422 -9.23 -24.68 -5.71
C LEU A 422 -8.38 -24.01 -4.60
N ARG A 423 -8.67 -24.28 -3.33
CA ARG A 423 -7.94 -23.68 -2.20
C ARG A 423 -8.13 -24.44 -0.89
N THR A 424 -7.28 -24.20 0.10
CA THR A 424 -7.58 -24.49 1.50
C THR A 424 -8.33 -23.33 2.18
N ARG A 425 -9.14 -23.65 3.19
CA ARG A 425 -9.86 -22.72 4.07
C ARG A 425 -9.48 -23.00 5.54
N LEU A 426 -9.80 -22.09 6.45
CA LEU A 426 -9.83 -22.40 7.89
C LEU A 426 -10.89 -23.49 8.14
N THR A 427 -10.64 -24.40 9.07
CA THR A 427 -11.61 -25.47 9.39
C THR A 427 -12.85 -24.91 10.08
N ASP A 428 -14.00 -25.57 10.00
CA ASP A 428 -15.17 -25.12 10.75
C ASP A 428 -14.91 -25.14 12.27
N ALA A 429 -14.10 -26.06 12.78
CA ALA A 429 -13.64 -26.06 14.18
C ALA A 429 -12.77 -24.84 14.54
N ASP A 430 -11.88 -24.37 13.63
CA ASP A 430 -11.18 -23.10 13.80
C ASP A 430 -12.17 -21.92 13.84
N LEU A 431 -13.19 -21.95 12.96
CA LEU A 431 -14.19 -20.88 12.85
C LEU A 431 -15.17 -20.85 14.04
N GLU A 432 -15.45 -21.97 14.69
CA GLU A 432 -16.32 -22.02 15.88
C GLU A 432 -15.64 -21.49 17.15
N ALA A 433 -14.30 -21.45 17.20
CA ALA A 433 -13.49 -21.03 18.35
C ALA A 433 -13.62 -19.53 18.77
N GLY A 434 -14.63 -18.81 18.29
CA GLY A 434 -15.01 -17.47 18.75
C GLY A 434 -14.55 -16.32 17.85
N ALA A 435 -15.29 -15.20 17.92
CA ALA A 435 -15.20 -14.10 16.94
C ALA A 435 -13.88 -13.28 16.93
N ASN A 436 -13.01 -13.46 17.94
CA ASN A 436 -11.85 -12.61 18.22
C ASN A 436 -10.49 -13.34 18.21
N SER A 437 -10.48 -14.68 18.14
CA SER A 437 -9.25 -15.47 18.31
C SER A 437 -9.36 -16.90 17.76
N TYR A 438 -9.40 -17.05 16.44
CA TYR A 438 -9.06 -18.35 15.85
C TYR A 438 -7.63 -18.72 16.27
N THR A 439 -7.39 -20.01 16.54
CA THR A 439 -6.08 -20.49 17.03
C THR A 439 -5.20 -20.99 15.89
N TYR A 440 -5.42 -20.51 14.66
CA TYR A 440 -4.69 -20.93 13.48
C TYR A 440 -3.20 -20.54 13.58
N THR A 441 -2.33 -21.50 13.29
CA THR A 441 -0.90 -21.27 13.11
C THR A 441 -0.68 -20.94 11.63
N ALA A 442 -0.43 -19.67 11.32
CA ALA A 442 -0.50 -19.15 9.96
C ALA A 442 0.68 -19.58 9.06
N ASP A 443 1.70 -20.22 9.64
CA ASP A 443 2.88 -20.76 8.96
C ASP A 443 2.61 -22.04 8.15
N ARG A 444 1.45 -22.69 8.33
CA ARG A 444 1.07 -23.99 7.72
C ARG A 444 0.82 -24.00 6.20
N VAL A 445 1.50 -23.14 5.44
CA VAL A 445 1.55 -23.18 3.97
C VAL A 445 2.98 -22.93 3.48
N VAL A 446 3.48 -23.81 2.60
CA VAL A 446 4.83 -23.75 2.02
C VAL A 446 4.74 -24.04 0.51
N GLN A 447 5.15 -23.08 -0.32
CA GLN A 447 5.23 -23.24 -1.78
C GLN A 447 6.68 -23.25 -2.28
N HIS A 448 6.97 -24.15 -3.21
CA HIS A 448 8.18 -24.18 -4.00
C HIS A 448 7.83 -24.36 -5.47
N ARG A 449 7.96 -23.27 -6.24
CA ARG A 449 7.59 -23.24 -7.68
C ARG A 449 6.14 -23.69 -7.87
N GLU A 450 5.89 -24.67 -8.73
CA GLU A 450 4.58 -25.26 -9.02
C GLU A 450 4.01 -26.17 -7.91
N TRP A 451 4.81 -26.49 -6.88
CA TRP A 451 4.45 -27.41 -5.80
C TRP A 451 4.12 -26.64 -4.52
N VAL A 452 3.07 -27.03 -3.81
CA VAL A 452 2.68 -26.43 -2.52
C VAL A 452 2.11 -27.48 -1.56
N ILE A 453 2.39 -27.31 -0.27
CA ILE A 453 1.69 -27.99 0.82
C ILE A 453 0.96 -26.98 1.70
N ALA A 454 -0.27 -27.30 2.10
CA ALA A 454 -1.11 -26.47 2.95
C ALA A 454 -1.95 -27.33 3.93
N ALA A 455 -2.27 -26.78 5.10
CA ALA A 455 -3.26 -27.34 6.03
C ALA A 455 -4.57 -26.55 6.04
N GLY A 456 -5.66 -27.23 6.40
CA GLY A 456 -7.03 -26.69 6.45
C GLY A 456 -7.94 -27.32 5.39
N ASP A 457 -9.24 -27.05 5.47
CA ASP A 457 -10.24 -27.76 4.65
C ASP A 457 -10.11 -27.42 3.16
N LEU A 458 -10.03 -28.46 2.32
CA LEU A 458 -10.04 -28.31 0.86
C LEU A 458 -11.39 -27.79 0.38
N SER A 459 -11.35 -26.89 -0.61
CA SER A 459 -12.54 -26.42 -1.29
C SER A 459 -12.29 -26.13 -2.76
N ALA A 460 -13.05 -26.83 -3.60
CA ALA A 460 -13.26 -26.51 -5.00
C ALA A 460 -14.53 -25.64 -5.13
N SER A 461 -14.48 -24.57 -5.92
CA SER A 461 -15.56 -23.58 -6.04
C SER A 461 -16.27 -23.66 -7.40
N HIS A 462 -17.54 -23.25 -7.46
CA HIS A 462 -18.33 -23.12 -8.70
C HIS A 462 -18.31 -24.36 -9.63
N GLY A 463 -18.55 -25.53 -9.04
CA GLY A 463 -18.67 -26.80 -9.77
C GLY A 463 -17.35 -27.36 -10.31
N LEU A 464 -16.20 -26.84 -9.88
CA LEU A 464 -14.90 -27.44 -10.13
C LEU A 464 -14.85 -28.85 -9.51
N ALA A 465 -14.61 -29.86 -10.33
CA ALA A 465 -14.54 -31.27 -9.95
C ALA A 465 -13.21 -31.89 -10.36
N SER A 466 -12.78 -32.92 -9.63
CA SER A 466 -11.62 -33.74 -9.95
C SER A 466 -12.04 -35.07 -10.59
N GLN A 467 -11.09 -35.69 -11.28
CA GLN A 467 -11.08 -37.12 -11.62
C GLN A 467 -9.91 -37.78 -10.89
N ASN A 468 -10.10 -38.95 -10.31
CA ASN A 468 -8.99 -39.66 -9.65
C ASN A 468 -8.16 -40.42 -10.69
N VAL A 469 -6.87 -40.12 -10.76
CA VAL A 469 -5.91 -40.68 -11.73
C VAL A 469 -4.65 -41.08 -10.97
N GLU A 470 -4.34 -42.37 -10.95
CA GLU A 470 -3.15 -42.94 -10.27
C GLU A 470 -2.99 -42.50 -8.79
N GLY A 471 -4.11 -42.28 -8.10
CA GLY A 471 -4.16 -41.84 -6.70
C GLY A 471 -4.13 -40.32 -6.49
N TRP A 472 -4.00 -39.53 -7.55
CA TRP A 472 -4.14 -38.07 -7.52
C TRP A 472 -5.56 -37.65 -7.88
N ASP A 473 -6.11 -36.67 -7.15
CA ASP A 473 -7.30 -35.94 -7.55
C ASP A 473 -6.91 -34.86 -8.57
N LEU A 474 -7.11 -35.16 -9.85
CA LEU A 474 -6.72 -34.30 -10.96
C LEU A 474 -7.87 -33.37 -11.35
N PHE A 475 -7.63 -32.07 -11.20
CA PHE A 475 -8.47 -30.99 -11.70
C PHE A 475 -7.91 -30.48 -13.03
N GLN A 476 -8.76 -30.43 -14.06
CA GLN A 476 -8.45 -29.83 -15.35
C GLN A 476 -9.52 -28.80 -15.73
N VAL A 477 -9.08 -27.61 -16.11
CA VAL A 477 -9.95 -26.54 -16.64
C VAL A 477 -9.35 -26.05 -17.94
N GLY A 478 -9.92 -26.53 -19.05
CA GLY A 478 -9.40 -26.28 -20.40
C GLY A 478 -7.98 -26.82 -20.55
N ARG A 479 -7.01 -25.92 -20.70
CA ARG A 479 -5.57 -26.26 -20.75
C ARG A 479 -4.87 -26.26 -19.38
N GLY A 480 -5.46 -25.69 -18.33
CA GLY A 480 -4.83 -25.64 -17.00
C GLY A 480 -5.03 -26.93 -16.21
N LEU A 481 -3.99 -27.38 -15.51
CA LEU A 481 -3.93 -28.63 -14.76
C LEU A 481 -3.53 -28.38 -13.29
N CYS A 482 -4.17 -29.09 -12.37
CA CYS A 482 -3.76 -29.18 -10.97
C CYS A 482 -4.01 -30.60 -10.45
N ALA A 483 -2.95 -31.29 -10.05
CA ALA A 483 -3.05 -32.52 -9.28
C ALA A 483 -3.07 -32.18 -7.79
N HIS A 484 -3.94 -32.84 -7.03
CA HIS A 484 -4.05 -32.71 -5.58
C HIS A 484 -3.98 -34.11 -4.93
N VAL A 485 -3.38 -34.21 -3.75
CA VAL A 485 -3.51 -35.36 -2.86
C VAL A 485 -3.62 -34.93 -1.40
N MET A 486 -4.47 -35.61 -0.64
CA MET A 486 -4.58 -35.44 0.81
C MET A 486 -3.73 -36.49 1.53
N LEU A 487 -2.85 -36.04 2.41
CA LEU A 487 -2.02 -36.87 3.27
C LEU A 487 -2.60 -36.96 4.69
N GLU A 488 -2.12 -37.95 5.44
CA GLU A 488 -2.49 -38.16 6.84
C GLU A 488 -2.35 -36.88 7.68
N GLY A 489 -3.36 -36.59 8.53
CA GLY A 489 -3.37 -35.41 9.39
C GLY A 489 -3.93 -34.13 8.75
N GLY A 490 -4.56 -34.21 7.57
CA GLY A 490 -5.22 -33.05 6.94
C GLY A 490 -4.26 -32.11 6.20
N TRP A 491 -3.22 -32.68 5.59
CA TRP A 491 -2.26 -31.95 4.77
C TRP A 491 -2.57 -32.14 3.29
N HIS A 492 -2.76 -31.04 2.57
CA HIS A 492 -3.07 -31.05 1.15
C HIS A 492 -1.82 -30.65 0.36
N VAL A 493 -1.37 -31.54 -0.53
CA VAL A 493 -0.29 -31.28 -1.48
C VAL A 493 -0.88 -31.04 -2.85
N PHE A 494 -0.42 -30.00 -3.54
CA PHE A 494 -0.86 -29.63 -4.87
C PHE A 494 0.35 -29.42 -5.80
N GLN A 495 0.18 -29.76 -7.07
CA GLN A 495 1.16 -29.56 -8.13
C GLN A 495 0.44 -29.07 -9.39
N VAL A 496 0.91 -27.99 -10.02
CA VAL A 496 0.21 -27.35 -11.14
C VAL A 496 1.03 -27.33 -12.44
N SER A 497 0.33 -27.37 -13.58
CA SER A 497 0.93 -27.20 -14.91
C SER A 497 -0.13 -26.93 -15.97
N ASP A 498 0.22 -27.05 -17.24
CA ASP A 498 -0.73 -26.95 -18.34
C ASP A 498 -0.40 -27.84 -19.53
N LEU A 499 -1.37 -27.90 -20.44
CA LEU A 499 -1.28 -28.52 -21.77
C LEU A 499 -0.52 -27.66 -22.79
N ALA A 500 0.41 -26.81 -22.34
CA ALA A 500 1.48 -26.24 -23.16
C ALA A 500 2.85 -26.81 -22.75
N ARG A 501 3.02 -27.25 -21.50
CA ARG A 501 4.16 -28.06 -21.03
C ARG A 501 4.00 -29.56 -21.30
N PHE A 502 2.79 -30.09 -21.20
CA PHE A 502 2.46 -31.51 -21.41
C PHE A 502 1.55 -31.72 -22.63
N HIS A 503 1.60 -32.90 -23.24
CA HIS A 503 0.72 -33.31 -24.34
C HIS A 503 -0.71 -33.53 -23.86
N ASP A 504 -0.87 -34.25 -22.75
CA ASP A 504 -2.15 -34.57 -22.14
C ASP A 504 -2.08 -34.64 -20.60
N ALA A 505 -3.24 -34.88 -19.99
CA ALA A 505 -3.41 -34.92 -18.55
C ALA A 505 -2.80 -36.18 -17.89
N SER A 506 -2.62 -37.27 -18.65
CA SER A 506 -2.01 -38.52 -18.18
C SER A 506 -0.48 -38.43 -18.18
N GLU A 507 0.13 -37.79 -19.19
CA GLU A 507 1.56 -37.47 -19.19
C GLU A 507 1.93 -36.58 -17.98
N PHE A 508 1.09 -35.58 -17.69
CA PHE A 508 1.26 -34.74 -16.51
C PHE A 508 1.23 -35.55 -15.20
N VAL A 509 0.26 -36.45 -15.01
CA VAL A 509 0.17 -37.29 -13.79
C VAL A 509 1.31 -38.31 -13.71
N GLY A 510 1.69 -38.94 -14.82
CA GLY A 510 2.81 -39.89 -14.87
C GLY A 510 4.18 -39.25 -14.60
N ALA A 511 4.29 -37.92 -14.67
CA ALA A 511 5.46 -37.15 -14.25
C ALA A 511 5.47 -36.78 -12.75
N LEU A 512 4.41 -37.07 -11.99
CA LEU A 512 4.31 -36.76 -10.56
C LEU A 512 4.97 -37.85 -9.70
N THR A 513 5.56 -37.44 -8.58
CA THR A 513 6.00 -38.36 -7.52
C THR A 513 5.08 -38.24 -6.32
N MET A 514 4.40 -39.34 -5.95
CA MET A 514 3.48 -39.35 -4.82
C MET A 514 4.19 -38.95 -3.51
N PRO A 515 3.79 -37.85 -2.84
CA PRO A 515 4.43 -37.37 -1.62
C PRO A 515 4.15 -38.31 -0.44
N VAL A 516 5.13 -38.45 0.48
CA VAL A 516 5.03 -39.36 1.63
C VAL A 516 5.46 -38.69 2.93
N ILE A 517 4.72 -38.95 4.02
CA ILE A 517 5.10 -38.53 5.38
C ILE A 517 6.07 -39.58 5.96
N ARG A 518 7.21 -39.13 6.48
CA ARG A 518 8.19 -39.93 7.22
C ARG A 518 8.76 -39.10 8.37
N ASN A 519 8.75 -39.64 9.59
CA ASN A 519 9.32 -38.98 10.79
C ASN A 519 8.84 -37.53 11.02
N GLY A 520 7.57 -37.22 10.74
CA GLY A 520 7.00 -35.87 10.85
C GLY A 520 7.37 -34.90 9.72
N GLN A 521 7.97 -35.39 8.64
CA GLN A 521 8.37 -34.59 7.47
C GLN A 521 7.71 -35.15 6.20
N VAL A 522 7.20 -34.28 5.33
CA VAL A 522 6.78 -34.66 3.97
C VAL A 522 8.00 -34.69 3.06
N HIS A 523 8.13 -35.77 2.30
CA HIS A 523 9.09 -35.93 1.20
C HIS A 523 8.32 -35.93 -0.13
N ALA A 524 8.77 -35.15 -1.11
CA ALA A 524 8.15 -35.02 -2.44
C ALA A 524 9.19 -34.66 -3.51
N ALA A 525 8.78 -34.66 -4.80
CA ALA A 525 9.59 -34.13 -5.90
C ALA A 525 8.78 -33.18 -6.80
N THR A 526 9.41 -32.13 -7.32
CA THR A 526 8.78 -31.19 -8.27
C THR A 526 8.76 -31.75 -9.71
N LEU A 527 8.07 -31.08 -10.65
CA LEU A 527 8.08 -31.47 -12.07
C LEU A 527 9.46 -31.27 -12.72
N ASN A 528 10.37 -30.60 -12.02
CA ASN A 528 11.74 -30.34 -12.46
C ASN A 528 12.75 -31.26 -11.72
N GLY A 529 12.25 -32.21 -10.91
CA GLY A 529 13.05 -33.19 -10.16
C GLY A 529 13.57 -32.72 -8.80
N ASP A 530 13.28 -31.47 -8.38
CA ASP A 530 13.78 -30.93 -7.11
C ASP A 530 13.22 -31.75 -5.93
N GLN A 531 14.13 -32.28 -5.10
CA GLN A 531 13.79 -33.09 -3.94
C GLN A 531 13.34 -32.17 -2.79
N VAL A 532 12.03 -32.11 -2.57
CA VAL A 532 11.39 -31.26 -1.57
C VAL A 532 11.21 -32.04 -0.27
N ARG A 533 11.62 -31.43 0.84
CA ARG A 533 11.32 -31.93 2.19
C ARG A 533 10.78 -30.82 3.07
N VAL A 534 9.59 -31.01 3.64
CA VAL A 534 8.95 -30.03 4.54
C VAL A 534 8.75 -30.64 5.92
N ASP A 535 9.30 -29.98 6.93
CA ASP A 535 9.09 -30.32 8.34
C ASP A 535 7.72 -29.82 8.80
N LEU A 536 6.81 -30.72 9.20
CA LEU A 536 5.40 -30.36 9.47
C LEU A 536 5.19 -29.63 10.83
N GLN A 537 6.20 -29.58 11.69
CA GLN A 537 6.14 -28.86 12.96
C GLN A 537 6.65 -27.41 12.83
N THR A 538 7.69 -27.20 12.03
CA THR A 538 8.36 -25.90 11.87
C THR A 538 8.10 -25.21 10.53
N MET A 539 7.44 -25.92 9.59
CA MET A 539 7.22 -25.52 8.19
C MET A 539 8.52 -25.13 7.47
N ARG A 540 9.64 -25.71 7.91
CA ARG A 540 10.97 -25.54 7.30
C ARG A 540 11.05 -26.37 6.03
N LEU A 541 11.23 -25.67 4.91
CA LEU A 541 11.48 -26.25 3.60
C LEU A 541 12.98 -26.53 3.39
N LEU A 542 13.29 -27.73 2.91
CA LEU A 542 14.56 -28.04 2.27
C LEU A 542 14.31 -28.43 0.80
N VAL A 543 15.22 -28.03 -0.08
CA VAL A 543 15.19 -28.32 -1.52
C VAL A 543 16.56 -28.88 -1.91
N ASN A 544 16.61 -30.07 -2.50
CA ASN A 544 17.85 -30.77 -2.88
C ASN A 544 18.84 -30.97 -1.72
N GLY A 545 18.35 -30.97 -0.48
CA GLY A 545 19.12 -31.06 0.76
C GLY A 545 19.36 -29.72 1.47
N ASP A 546 19.38 -28.61 0.73
CA ASP A 546 19.63 -27.27 1.26
C ASP A 546 18.39 -26.65 1.91
N ALA A 547 18.58 -25.98 3.06
CA ALA A 547 17.49 -25.33 3.78
C ALA A 547 17.15 -23.97 3.15
N ARG A 548 15.93 -23.83 2.61
CA ARG A 548 15.49 -22.62 1.92
C ARG A 548 15.23 -21.50 2.92
N GLN A 549 16.03 -20.43 2.84
CA GLN A 549 15.79 -19.21 3.62
C GLN A 549 14.61 -18.43 3.02
N PRO A 550 13.62 -17.98 3.82
CA PRO A 550 12.57 -17.08 3.34
C PRO A 550 13.14 -15.74 2.88
N LEU A 551 12.58 -15.16 1.82
CA LEU A 551 13.11 -13.93 1.17
C LEU A 551 12.74 -12.63 1.92
N THR A 552 12.98 -12.59 3.23
CA THR A 552 12.59 -11.50 4.15
C THR A 552 13.24 -10.14 3.86
N ARG A 553 14.34 -10.12 3.10
CA ARG A 553 15.01 -8.88 2.64
C ARG A 553 14.43 -8.29 1.36
N MET A 554 13.67 -9.05 0.56
CA MET A 554 13.20 -8.63 -0.76
C MET A 554 11.74 -8.19 -0.69
N LEU A 555 11.43 -6.95 -1.05
CA LEU A 555 10.05 -6.50 -1.26
C LEU A 555 9.45 -7.11 -2.54
N HIS A 556 10.26 -7.16 -3.61
CA HIS A 556 9.96 -7.87 -4.85
C HIS A 556 11.17 -8.71 -5.25
N ALA A 557 10.94 -9.95 -5.66
CA ALA A 557 11.97 -10.88 -6.13
C ALA A 557 11.41 -11.78 -7.26
N SER A 558 11.75 -11.38 -8.48
CA SER A 558 11.54 -12.10 -9.74
C SER A 558 12.58 -11.61 -10.76
N SER A 559 12.72 -12.29 -11.90
CA SER A 559 13.61 -11.83 -12.99
C SER A 559 13.25 -10.42 -13.50
N TRP A 560 11.95 -10.11 -13.52
CA TRP A 560 11.39 -8.91 -14.11
C TRP A 560 11.12 -7.77 -13.12
N MET A 561 11.07 -8.05 -11.81
CA MET A 561 10.80 -7.03 -10.79
C MET A 561 11.57 -7.34 -9.51
N SER A 562 12.40 -6.39 -9.08
CA SER A 562 13.30 -6.52 -7.93
C SER A 562 13.31 -5.27 -7.07
N SER A 563 13.21 -5.44 -5.75
CA SER A 563 13.41 -4.38 -4.75
C SER A 563 13.82 -5.01 -3.42
N GLU A 564 14.81 -4.43 -2.75
CA GLU A 564 15.06 -4.72 -1.33
C GLU A 564 14.03 -3.98 -0.47
N TYR A 565 13.54 -4.62 0.58
CA TYR A 565 12.64 -4.01 1.56
C TYR A 565 13.37 -2.82 2.23
N TRP A 566 12.63 -1.75 2.54
CA TRP A 566 13.12 -0.41 2.92
C TRP A 566 13.92 0.38 1.87
N SER A 567 14.31 -0.19 0.72
CA SER A 567 15.19 0.50 -0.23
C SER A 567 14.62 1.80 -0.83
N GLY A 568 13.28 1.93 -0.90
CA GLY A 568 12.62 3.02 -1.59
C GLY A 568 12.77 2.98 -3.11
N ARG A 569 13.25 1.85 -3.67
CA ARG A 569 13.60 1.68 -5.09
C ARG A 569 13.02 0.39 -5.65
N ILE A 570 12.18 0.49 -6.67
CA ILE A 570 11.54 -0.65 -7.35
C ILE A 570 12.02 -0.69 -8.79
N THR A 571 12.79 -1.71 -9.15
CA THR A 571 13.35 -1.88 -10.49
C THR A 571 12.55 -2.91 -11.28
N ILE A 572 12.10 -2.54 -12.48
CA ILE A 572 11.36 -3.38 -13.42
C ILE A 572 12.19 -3.57 -14.69
N ARG A 573 12.26 -4.80 -15.19
CA ARG A 573 13.00 -5.24 -16.38
C ARG A 573 12.05 -5.90 -17.36
N ALA A 574 12.11 -5.51 -18.63
CA ALA A 574 11.40 -6.17 -19.73
C ALA A 574 12.02 -5.84 -21.09
N LYS A 575 12.07 -6.81 -22.00
CA LYS A 575 12.53 -6.73 -23.40
C LYS A 575 13.88 -6.02 -23.55
N GLY A 576 14.83 -6.39 -22.70
CA GLY A 576 16.17 -5.80 -22.65
C GLY A 576 16.24 -4.36 -22.13
N ARG A 577 15.17 -3.84 -21.53
CA ARG A 577 15.08 -2.51 -20.93
C ARG A 577 14.91 -2.63 -19.41
N GLU A 578 15.40 -1.63 -18.68
CA GLU A 578 15.24 -1.50 -17.24
C GLU A 578 14.71 -0.10 -16.90
N VAL A 579 13.81 -0.01 -15.92
CA VAL A 579 13.36 1.24 -15.31
C VAL A 579 13.36 1.07 -13.79
N THR A 580 13.96 2.00 -13.06
CA THR A 580 13.77 2.10 -11.60
C THR A 580 12.81 3.23 -11.29
N PHE A 581 11.74 2.90 -10.58
CA PHE A 581 10.86 3.85 -9.92
C PHE A 581 11.32 4.00 -8.46
N ASP A 582 11.44 5.21 -7.94
CA ASP A 582 11.91 5.43 -6.57
C ASP A 582 11.25 6.63 -5.88
N ASN A 583 11.39 6.68 -4.55
CA ASN A 583 10.83 7.72 -3.70
C ASN A 583 11.66 9.01 -3.65
N SER A 584 12.67 9.23 -4.52
CA SER A 584 13.58 10.38 -4.41
C SER A 584 12.90 11.74 -4.59
N ALA A 585 11.84 11.80 -5.41
CA ALA A 585 10.97 12.98 -5.56
C ALA A 585 10.03 13.14 -4.34
N LEU A 586 9.62 12.03 -3.73
CA LEU A 586 8.71 11.99 -2.57
C LEU A 586 9.43 12.23 -1.23
N ARG A 587 10.55 12.95 -1.25
CA ARG A 587 11.22 13.39 -0.04
C ARG A 587 10.31 14.34 0.72
N VAL A 588 10.09 14.01 1.99
CA VAL A 588 9.44 14.89 2.96
C VAL A 588 10.43 16.00 3.29
N GLU A 589 10.00 17.25 3.27
CA GLU A 589 10.84 18.35 3.76
C GLU A 589 11.15 18.10 5.24
N PRO A 590 12.43 18.08 5.66
CA PRO A 590 12.78 17.79 7.03
C PRO A 590 12.14 18.82 7.99
N ILE A 591 11.49 18.33 9.04
CA ILE A 591 10.90 19.21 10.06
C ILE A 591 12.03 20.01 10.70
N ASP A 592 11.92 21.33 10.55
CA ASP A 592 12.97 22.31 10.81
C ASP A 592 13.66 22.07 12.15
N LEU A 593 14.97 21.81 12.11
CA LEU A 593 15.75 21.48 13.29
C LEU A 593 15.89 22.72 14.20
N PRO A 594 15.75 22.58 15.54
CA PRO A 594 16.04 23.64 16.49
C PRO A 594 17.39 24.30 16.20
N LYS A 595 17.38 25.63 15.99
CA LYS A 595 18.58 26.40 15.61
C LYS A 595 19.63 26.28 16.71
N LEU A 596 20.86 25.93 16.32
CA LEU A 596 22.01 25.92 17.21
C LEU A 596 22.54 27.34 17.41
N VAL A 597 23.05 27.63 18.61
CA VAL A 597 23.92 28.80 18.83
C VAL A 597 25.33 28.44 18.36
N ALA A 598 26.12 29.42 17.92
CA ALA A 598 27.52 29.21 17.56
C ALA A 598 28.29 28.55 18.73
N GLY A 599 29.12 27.55 18.42
CA GLY A 599 29.85 26.74 19.41
C GLY A 599 29.10 25.53 19.97
N GLN A 600 27.81 25.35 19.61
CA GLN A 600 27.02 24.18 20.00
C GLN A 600 26.97 23.12 18.91
N THR A 601 26.86 21.85 19.33
CA THR A 601 26.68 20.68 18.47
C THR A 601 25.43 19.89 18.88
N ARG A 602 24.90 19.08 17.97
CA ARG A 602 23.91 18.03 18.30
C ARG A 602 24.66 16.72 18.51
N TRP A 603 24.28 15.97 19.54
CA TRP A 603 24.77 14.63 19.85
C TRP A 603 23.56 13.69 19.94
N GLY A 604 23.46 12.72 19.04
CA GLY A 604 22.30 11.86 18.84
C GLY A 604 21.75 11.93 17.40
N LYS A 605 20.45 11.70 17.19
CA LYS A 605 19.87 11.48 15.86
C LYS A 605 18.89 12.59 15.42
N PRO A 606 19.35 13.62 14.67
CA PRO A 606 18.58 14.80 14.29
C PRO A 606 17.77 14.63 12.99
N TYR A 607 17.04 13.52 12.82
CA TYR A 607 16.22 13.26 11.62
C TYR A 607 14.72 13.41 11.91
N SER A 608 13.91 13.66 10.89
CA SER A 608 12.44 13.85 11.02
C SER A 608 11.60 12.85 10.21
N GLU A 609 12.25 11.91 9.54
CA GLU A 609 11.64 10.84 8.74
C GLU A 609 11.64 9.54 9.56
N GLY A 610 10.63 8.69 9.44
CA GLY A 610 10.57 7.37 10.10
C GLY A 610 9.16 6.90 10.45
N ALA A 611 9.06 5.94 11.36
CA ALA A 611 7.81 5.43 11.92
C ALA A 611 7.49 6.13 13.27
N ALA A 612 6.24 6.08 13.73
CA ALA A 612 5.85 6.61 15.04
C ALA A 612 5.35 5.50 15.97
N THR A 613 5.71 5.55 17.24
CA THR A 613 5.19 4.65 18.29
C THR A 613 4.53 5.46 19.39
N HIS A 614 3.38 4.99 19.89
CA HIS A 614 2.62 5.67 20.94
C HIS A 614 3.48 5.95 22.17
N LEU A 615 3.23 7.08 22.83
CA LEU A 615 3.90 7.50 24.05
C LEU A 615 3.31 6.76 25.27
N MET A 616 3.52 5.44 25.33
CA MET A 616 2.98 4.50 26.33
C MET A 616 4.11 3.64 26.92
N HIS A 617 5.21 4.27 27.33
CA HIS A 617 6.45 3.57 27.71
C HIS A 617 7.36 4.46 28.57
N VAL A 618 8.37 3.85 29.19
CA VAL A 618 9.58 4.52 29.68
C VAL A 618 10.79 3.97 28.93
N ARG A 619 11.55 4.84 28.25
CA ARG A 619 12.66 4.46 27.37
C ARG A 619 13.85 5.39 27.55
N ALA A 620 15.05 4.88 27.26
CA ALA A 620 16.27 5.68 27.24
C ALA A 620 17.21 5.28 26.10
N MET A 621 17.75 6.27 25.39
CA MET A 621 18.77 6.11 24.35
C MET A 621 20.16 6.28 24.97
N GLY A 622 21.01 5.26 24.87
CA GLY A 622 22.35 5.21 25.48
C GLY A 622 23.50 5.44 24.49
N GLY A 623 24.52 6.20 24.90
CA GLY A 623 25.74 6.44 24.14
C GLY A 623 26.91 6.88 25.02
N LEU A 624 28.10 7.09 24.43
CA LEU A 624 29.25 7.69 25.12
C LEU A 624 29.35 9.18 24.76
N SER A 625 29.51 10.03 25.77
CA SER A 625 29.85 11.44 25.56
C SER A 625 31.17 11.60 24.77
N PRO A 626 31.41 12.78 24.14
CA PRO A 626 32.65 13.06 23.40
C PRO A 626 33.91 12.67 24.18
N ARG A 627 34.88 12.06 23.48
CA ARG A 627 36.03 11.40 24.13
C ARG A 627 37.17 12.36 24.53
N ASP A 628 37.27 13.52 23.88
CA ASP A 628 38.42 14.41 23.97
C ASP A 628 38.18 15.67 24.82
N HIS A 629 36.94 15.90 25.28
CA HIS A 629 36.59 17.06 26.10
C HIS A 629 35.29 16.85 26.89
N ASP A 630 35.21 17.48 28.05
CA ASP A 630 33.97 17.65 28.78
C ASP A 630 33.04 18.62 28.02
N THR A 631 31.73 18.40 28.15
CA THR A 631 30.71 19.21 27.48
C THR A 631 29.71 19.79 28.48
N LEU A 632 29.04 20.86 28.08
CA LEU A 632 27.95 21.47 28.81
C LEU A 632 26.64 21.15 28.07
N LEU A 633 25.78 20.36 28.69
CA LEU A 633 24.45 20.04 28.18
C LEU A 633 23.55 21.29 28.26
N LYS A 634 23.07 21.76 27.11
CA LYS A 634 22.26 22.98 26.98
C LYS A 634 20.78 22.69 26.77
N SER A 635 20.44 21.61 26.05
CA SER A 635 19.03 21.19 25.88
C SER A 635 18.90 19.73 25.49
N VAL A 636 17.71 19.17 25.71
CA VAL A 636 17.26 17.89 25.15
C VAL A 636 16.19 18.17 24.08
N SER A 637 16.25 17.46 22.96
CA SER A 637 15.27 17.55 21.87
C SER A 637 14.72 16.18 21.49
N ILE A 638 13.42 16.10 21.20
CA ILE A 638 12.71 14.88 20.81
C ILE A 638 11.71 15.19 19.69
N MET A 639 11.58 14.28 18.71
CA MET A 639 10.61 14.39 17.62
C MET A 639 9.29 13.74 18.00
N ILE A 640 8.24 14.56 18.10
CA ILE A 640 6.86 14.16 18.39
C ILE A 640 6.02 14.47 17.13
N PRO A 641 5.94 13.55 16.15
CA PRO A 641 5.35 13.86 14.84
C PRO A 641 3.84 14.14 14.90
N HIS A 642 3.16 13.67 15.94
CA HIS A 642 1.77 14.03 16.25
C HIS A 642 1.53 14.03 17.76
N ASN A 643 0.74 15.00 18.22
CA ASN A 643 0.34 15.16 19.62
C ASN A 643 -1.05 15.82 19.69
N LYS A 644 -2.01 15.17 20.34
CA LYS A 644 -3.41 15.67 20.47
C LYS A 644 -3.75 16.11 21.91
N GLY A 645 -2.75 16.57 22.67
CA GLY A 645 -2.94 17.12 24.02
C GLY A 645 -2.24 16.35 25.13
N ALA A 646 -1.27 15.50 24.81
CA ALA A 646 -0.43 14.79 25.77
C ALA A 646 0.94 15.47 25.96
N ALA A 647 1.67 15.04 26.99
CA ALA A 647 3.06 15.43 27.25
C ALA A 647 3.94 14.18 27.43
N ALA A 648 5.19 14.28 26.98
CA ALA A 648 6.30 13.46 27.46
C ALA A 648 7.04 14.19 28.58
N ARG A 649 7.68 13.45 29.49
CA ARG A 649 8.68 14.01 30.42
C ARG A 649 10.07 13.58 29.98
N LEU A 650 11.04 14.50 29.93
CA LEU A 650 12.38 14.27 29.40
C LEU A 650 13.45 14.44 30.50
N ALA A 651 14.46 13.58 30.50
CA ALA A 651 15.59 13.65 31.43
C ALA A 651 16.89 13.17 30.77
N VAL A 652 18.01 13.47 31.41
CA VAL A 652 19.32 12.90 31.08
C VAL A 652 19.93 12.25 32.33
N TYR A 653 20.47 11.05 32.17
CA TYR A 653 21.22 10.33 33.20
C TYR A 653 22.68 10.12 32.79
N VAL A 654 23.55 9.95 33.78
CA VAL A 654 24.99 9.70 33.62
C VAL A 654 25.42 8.45 34.39
N GLY A 655 26.26 7.60 33.78
CA GLY A 655 26.72 6.33 34.34
C GLY A 655 25.88 5.11 33.92
N GLY A 656 25.87 4.05 34.72
CA GLY A 656 25.36 2.73 34.32
C GLY A 656 26.25 2.04 33.28
N SER A 657 25.75 0.96 32.67
CA SER A 657 26.47 0.18 31.66
C SER A 657 25.75 0.21 30.32
N LEU A 658 26.43 0.61 29.25
CA LEU A 658 25.89 0.54 27.90
C LEU A 658 25.66 -0.91 27.43
N GLU A 659 26.37 -1.89 27.99
CA GLU A 659 26.21 -3.30 27.61
C GLU A 659 25.13 -4.05 28.40
N GLN A 660 24.87 -3.63 29.65
CA GLN A 660 24.05 -4.36 30.63
C GLN A 660 22.83 -3.58 31.13
N GLY A 661 22.81 -2.26 30.95
CA GLY A 661 21.67 -1.37 31.26
C GLY A 661 22.02 -0.20 32.20
N PRO A 662 21.16 0.84 32.25
CA PRO A 662 21.35 2.04 33.08
C PRO A 662 21.34 1.77 34.60
N GLN A 663 20.96 0.56 35.04
CA GLN A 663 20.84 0.14 36.44
C GLN A 663 22.05 -0.62 36.99
N VAL A 664 22.96 -1.09 36.13
CA VAL A 664 24.01 -2.08 36.48
C VAL A 664 25.39 -1.43 36.71
N ALA A 665 26.25 -2.13 37.48
CA ALA A 665 27.62 -1.78 37.89
C ALA A 665 27.73 -0.53 38.79
N SER A 666 27.24 0.62 38.32
CA SER A 666 26.94 1.78 39.15
C SER A 666 25.70 2.48 38.56
N ALA A 667 24.54 2.24 39.18
CA ALA A 667 23.25 2.70 38.69
C ALA A 667 23.30 4.19 38.32
N SER A 668 22.89 4.49 37.09
CA SER A 668 23.04 5.81 36.50
C SER A 668 22.28 6.86 37.30
N ARG A 669 22.88 8.03 37.45
CA ARG A 669 22.37 9.13 38.28
C ARG A 669 21.70 10.15 37.38
N LEU A 670 20.59 10.71 37.85
CA LEU A 670 19.89 11.79 37.16
C LEU A 670 20.83 13.00 37.07
N LEU A 671 21.19 13.38 35.85
CA LEU A 671 22.02 14.56 35.59
C LEU A 671 21.13 15.81 35.55
N PHE A 672 19.97 15.72 34.89
CA PHE A 672 18.94 16.75 34.90
C PHE A 672 17.58 16.18 34.47
N ASP A 673 16.50 16.63 35.12
CA ASP A 673 15.11 16.42 34.69
C ASP A 673 14.62 17.72 34.04
N PHE A 674 14.34 17.66 32.73
CA PHE A 674 13.90 18.82 31.95
C PHE A 674 12.40 19.10 32.10
N GLY A 675 11.66 18.24 32.81
CA GLY A 675 10.21 18.37 32.97
C GLY A 675 9.44 17.96 31.72
N GLN A 676 8.23 18.52 31.58
CA GLN A 676 7.26 18.13 30.56
C GLN A 676 7.39 18.92 29.26
N THR A 677 7.18 18.24 28.13
CA THR A 677 6.91 18.88 26.84
C THR A 677 5.56 19.61 26.87
N PRO A 678 5.40 20.79 26.22
CA PRO A 678 4.10 21.46 26.13
C PRO A 678 3.01 20.58 25.52
N LEU A 679 1.83 20.58 26.14
CA LEU A 679 0.67 19.78 25.71
C LEU A 679 0.28 20.09 24.26
N GLY A 680 0.03 19.05 23.45
CA GLY A 680 -0.39 19.21 22.06
C GLY A 680 0.71 19.66 21.08
N LYS A 681 1.92 19.99 21.56
CA LYS A 681 3.02 20.40 20.67
C LYS A 681 3.53 19.18 19.88
N SER A 682 3.59 19.35 18.56
CA SER A 682 4.14 18.40 17.59
C SER A 682 5.41 18.97 16.93
N GLY A 683 6.14 18.13 16.19
CA GLY A 683 7.45 18.44 15.59
C GLY A 683 8.61 18.24 16.58
N TRP A 684 9.71 18.95 16.38
CA TRP A 684 10.81 18.98 17.35
C TRP A 684 10.40 19.73 18.61
N VAL A 685 10.33 19.02 19.73
CA VAL A 685 10.16 19.62 21.06
C VAL A 685 11.50 19.63 21.78
N THR A 686 12.00 20.84 22.04
CA THR A 686 13.25 21.10 22.78
C THR A 686 12.93 21.68 24.14
N LEU A 687 13.59 21.16 25.18
CA LEU A 687 13.57 21.71 26.54
C LEU A 687 15.01 22.09 26.92
N SER A 688 15.22 23.33 27.35
CA SER A 688 16.55 23.90 27.60
C SER A 688 16.87 23.97 29.09
N HIS A 689 18.14 23.71 29.43
CA HIS A 689 18.69 23.96 30.77
C HIS A 689 19.12 25.44 30.85
N PRO A 690 18.78 26.20 31.92
CA PRO A 690 19.02 27.64 31.97
C PRO A 690 20.48 28.09 31.75
N THR A 691 21.43 27.48 32.47
CA THR A 691 22.88 27.74 32.35
C THR A 691 23.58 26.65 31.52
N GLY A 692 23.37 25.41 31.94
CA GLY A 692 23.84 24.15 31.37
C GLY A 692 24.38 23.24 32.48
N VAL A 693 24.49 21.93 32.22
CA VAL A 693 25.05 20.97 33.18
C VAL A 693 26.22 20.18 32.59
N ARG A 694 27.29 19.98 33.36
CA ARG A 694 28.53 19.36 32.90
C ARG A 694 28.37 17.84 32.67
N ILE A 695 28.67 17.40 31.45
CA ILE A 695 28.87 16.01 31.07
C ILE A 695 30.38 15.76 30.98
N PRO A 696 30.95 14.85 31.80
CA PRO A 696 32.34 14.45 31.66
C PRO A 696 32.61 13.73 30.33
N ALA A 697 33.83 13.81 29.83
CA ALA A 697 34.28 13.10 28.62
C ALA A 697 34.15 11.57 28.73
N ASN A 698 34.00 10.88 27.59
CA ASN A 698 34.01 9.41 27.45
C ASN A 698 33.14 8.65 28.48
N THR A 699 31.99 9.22 28.87
CA THR A 699 31.13 8.71 29.95
C THR A 699 29.79 8.23 29.38
N PRO A 700 29.21 7.12 29.88
CA PRO A 700 27.86 6.70 29.51
C PRO A 700 26.82 7.77 29.83
N ILE A 701 26.05 8.16 28.81
CA ILE A 701 24.95 9.13 28.89
C ILE A 701 23.68 8.50 28.32
N TRP A 702 22.56 8.75 29.00
CA TRP A 702 21.24 8.26 28.62
C TRP A 702 20.25 9.42 28.45
N LEU A 703 19.70 9.59 27.25
CA LEU A 703 18.57 10.49 26.99
C LEU A 703 17.28 9.70 27.27
N ALA A 704 16.58 10.03 28.35
CA ALA A 704 15.41 9.31 28.84
C ALA A 704 14.10 10.06 28.60
N TRP A 705 13.04 9.35 28.22
CA TRP A 705 11.69 9.91 28.06
C TRP A 705 10.60 8.92 28.53
N LYS A 706 9.51 9.50 29.05
CA LYS A 706 8.32 8.77 29.47
C LYS A 706 7.03 9.47 29.08
N GLY A 707 5.95 8.70 28.98
CA GLY A 707 4.58 9.24 28.95
C GLY A 707 3.52 8.15 28.93
N ALA A 708 2.26 8.59 29.07
CA ALA A 708 1.11 7.77 29.42
C ALA A 708 -0.08 7.95 28.47
N SER A 709 0.17 8.14 27.16
CA SER A 709 -0.89 8.44 26.19
C SER A 709 -0.67 7.85 24.80
N GLN A 710 -1.75 7.33 24.21
CA GLN A 710 -1.81 6.94 22.79
C GLN A 710 -2.01 8.14 21.85
N ASP A 711 -2.40 9.31 22.37
CA ASP A 711 -2.70 10.52 21.59
C ASP A 711 -1.47 11.33 21.18
N ALA A 712 -0.28 10.93 21.63
CA ALA A 712 0.99 11.37 21.08
C ALA A 712 1.87 10.18 20.68
N GLY A 713 2.73 10.38 19.68
CA GLY A 713 3.73 9.41 19.25
C GLY A 713 5.14 10.00 19.33
N VAL A 714 6.15 9.15 19.45
CA VAL A 714 7.57 9.49 19.29
C VAL A 714 8.09 8.82 18.02
N LEU A 715 8.89 9.55 17.24
CA LEU A 715 9.42 9.05 15.97
C LEU A 715 10.64 8.14 16.17
N TYR A 716 10.69 7.04 15.43
CA TYR A 716 11.73 6.01 15.51
C TYR A 716 11.99 5.27 14.18
N PHE A 717 13.10 4.53 14.14
CA PHE A 717 13.51 3.60 13.10
C PHE A 717 13.75 2.20 13.70
N GLU A 718 13.64 1.17 12.87
CA GLU A 718 13.94 -0.23 13.23
C GLU A 718 15.32 -0.69 12.71
N GLU A 719 15.93 0.02 11.74
CA GLU A 719 17.18 -0.36 11.07
C GLU A 719 18.29 0.70 11.17
N PHE A 720 19.54 0.29 10.89
CA PHE A 720 20.76 1.08 11.07
C PHE A 720 21.00 2.06 9.90
N THR A 721 20.46 3.26 10.01
CA THR A 721 20.74 4.37 9.07
C THR A 721 21.89 5.25 9.55
N GLY A 722 23.09 5.03 9.00
CA GLY A 722 24.26 5.90 9.16
C GLY A 722 24.99 5.82 10.52
N ARG A 723 26.03 6.65 10.70
CA ARG A 723 26.64 6.85 12.03
C ARG A 723 25.66 7.58 12.94
N ASP A 724 25.61 7.15 14.20
CA ASP A 724 24.81 7.70 15.29
C ASP A 724 25.73 7.82 16.51
N ASP A 725 25.49 8.80 17.37
CA ASP A 725 26.23 8.95 18.64
C ASP A 725 25.71 7.98 19.71
N PHE A 726 24.46 7.55 19.59
CA PHE A 726 23.91 6.45 20.38
C PHE A 726 24.39 5.10 19.83
N GLN A 727 24.54 4.11 20.72
CA GLN A 727 25.17 2.84 20.33
C GLN A 727 24.36 2.06 19.27
N ALA A 728 25.06 1.57 18.24
CA ALA A 728 24.46 1.03 17.01
C ALA A 728 23.55 -0.19 17.22
N ALA A 729 23.90 -1.08 18.16
CA ALA A 729 23.05 -2.17 18.67
C ALA A 729 22.80 -1.96 20.17
N ARG A 730 21.70 -2.50 20.72
CA ARG A 730 21.30 -2.28 22.14
C ARG A 730 21.13 -0.80 22.53
N GLY A 731 20.89 0.11 21.58
CA GLY A 731 20.86 1.56 21.85
C GLY A 731 19.69 2.05 22.70
N ARG A 732 18.60 1.28 22.80
CA ARG A 732 17.39 1.67 23.54
C ARG A 732 17.11 0.72 24.71
N TRP A 733 17.30 1.20 25.94
CA TRP A 733 16.73 0.56 27.12
C TRP A 733 15.23 0.83 27.21
N ASN A 734 14.43 -0.16 27.59
CA ASN A 734 13.00 -0.04 27.85
C ASN A 734 12.72 -0.53 29.26
N SER A 735 12.45 0.42 30.15
CA SER A 735 12.28 0.20 31.58
C SER A 735 10.91 -0.41 31.90
N THR A 736 10.86 -1.21 32.97
CA THR A 736 9.63 -1.72 33.59
C THR A 736 9.43 -1.16 35.00
N ALA A 737 10.47 -0.58 35.62
CA ALA A 737 10.47 -0.14 37.02
C ALA A 737 10.18 1.36 37.27
N ILE A 738 9.95 2.15 36.22
CA ILE A 738 9.69 3.60 36.32
C ILE A 738 8.25 3.90 35.89
N ASP A 739 7.54 4.73 36.66
CA ASP A 739 6.18 5.16 36.33
C ASP A 739 6.15 5.96 35.02
N LEU A 740 5.25 5.55 34.12
CA LEU A 740 4.99 6.14 32.81
C LEU A 740 4.30 7.51 32.84
N ASN A 741 3.72 7.91 33.98
CA ASN A 741 3.06 9.20 34.17
C ASN A 741 4.07 10.36 33.98
N PRO A 742 3.86 11.30 33.03
CA PRO A 742 4.73 12.46 32.85
C PRO A 742 4.59 13.51 33.97
N GLY A 743 3.52 13.43 34.77
CA GLY A 743 3.35 14.20 36.02
C GLY A 743 4.50 13.96 36.99
N GLU A 744 4.77 12.69 37.28
CA GLU A 744 5.81 12.30 38.24
C GLU A 744 7.21 12.71 37.78
N PRO A 745 8.07 13.21 38.70
CA PRO A 745 9.50 13.38 38.45
C PRO A 745 10.21 12.11 37.98
N TRP A 746 11.46 12.28 37.55
CA TRP A 746 12.40 11.18 37.37
C TRP A 746 13.13 10.83 38.68
N PRO A 747 13.39 9.54 38.98
CA PRO A 747 14.13 9.16 40.18
C PRO A 747 15.60 9.60 40.10
N LEU A 748 16.16 10.05 41.22
CA LEU A 748 17.54 10.57 41.31
C LEU A 748 18.63 9.55 40.93
N ILE A 749 18.33 8.27 41.08
CA ILE A 749 19.16 7.13 40.68
C ILE A 749 18.24 6.15 39.94
N TRP A 750 18.71 5.58 38.84
CA TRP A 750 17.95 4.58 38.09
C TRP A 750 17.64 3.36 38.97
N PRO A 751 16.38 2.84 39.01
CA PRO A 751 16.03 1.72 39.88
C PRO A 751 16.91 0.49 39.64
N GLN A 752 17.55 -0.03 40.68
CA GLN A 752 18.40 -1.23 40.60
C GLN A 752 17.60 -2.48 40.19
N LYS A 753 16.33 -2.54 40.58
CA LYS A 753 15.37 -3.58 40.17
C LYS A 753 14.58 -3.12 38.94
N ASP A 754 15.29 -2.92 37.83
CA ASP A 754 14.68 -2.67 36.52
C ASP A 754 14.92 -3.88 35.61
N ASP A 755 13.92 -4.77 35.56
CA ASP A 755 13.89 -5.96 34.71
C ASP A 755 13.54 -5.60 33.24
N GLY A 756 13.98 -4.42 32.81
CA GLY A 756 13.85 -3.92 31.45
C GLY A 756 14.75 -4.65 30.46
N ALA A 757 14.65 -4.26 29.18
CA ALA A 757 15.41 -4.90 28.11
C ALA A 757 15.89 -3.92 27.04
N PHE A 758 17.02 -4.28 26.43
CA PHE A 758 17.57 -3.61 25.25
C PHE A 758 16.84 -3.98 23.95
N ASP A 759 16.92 -3.05 23.00
CA ASP A 759 16.37 -3.17 21.65
C ASP A 759 17.19 -2.29 20.68
N ASN A 760 17.05 -2.59 19.40
CA ASN A 760 17.75 -1.93 18.30
C ASN A 760 16.96 -0.74 17.73
N ALA A 761 15.70 -0.54 18.11
CA ALA A 761 14.92 0.65 17.76
C ALA A 761 15.68 1.96 18.07
N ARG A 762 15.77 2.89 17.11
CA ARG A 762 16.47 4.19 17.21
C ARG A 762 15.46 5.32 17.20
N TYR A 763 15.56 6.27 18.14
CA TYR A 763 14.59 7.36 18.26
C TYR A 763 15.17 8.67 17.78
N CYS A 764 14.35 9.51 17.14
CA CYS A 764 14.72 10.86 16.75
C CYS A 764 14.72 11.78 17.96
N CYS A 765 15.84 11.77 18.66
CA CYS A 765 16.14 12.59 19.82
C CYS A 765 17.64 12.93 19.81
N PHE A 766 18.01 14.07 20.40
CA PHE A 766 19.39 14.49 20.52
C PHE A 766 19.57 15.42 21.73
N LEU A 767 20.81 15.50 22.21
CA LEU A 767 21.28 16.50 23.15
C LEU A 767 21.92 17.65 22.39
N THR A 768 21.72 18.88 22.84
CA THR A 768 22.53 20.02 22.40
C THR A 768 23.67 20.20 23.39
N LEU A 769 24.90 20.01 22.92
CA LEU A 769 26.12 20.10 23.71
C LEU A 769 26.90 21.36 23.32
N GLU A 770 27.57 21.96 24.29
CA GLU A 770 28.50 23.08 24.10
C GLU A 770 29.86 22.63 24.62
N ARG A 771 30.93 22.83 23.84
CA ARG A 771 32.28 22.41 24.27
C ARG A 771 32.73 23.28 25.43
N LEU A 772 33.08 22.68 26.57
CA LEU A 772 33.78 23.41 27.62
C LEU A 772 35.21 23.72 27.14
N GLY A 773 35.64 24.97 27.38
CA GLY A 773 37.02 25.38 27.18
C GLY A 773 37.98 24.59 28.09
N LYS A 774 39.27 24.63 27.73
CA LYS A 774 40.34 24.21 28.65
C LYS A 774 40.57 25.24 29.74
#